data_AF-A0A812JP29-F1
#
_entry.id   AF-A0A812JP29-F1
#
_cell.length_a   1.000
_cell.length_b   1.000
_cell.length_c   1.000
_cell.angle_alpha   90.00
_cell.angle_beta   90.00
_cell.angle_gamma   90.00
#
_symmetry.space_group_name_H-M   'P 1'
#
loop_
_entity.id
_entity.type
_entity.pdbx_description
1 polymer ?
#
loop_
_entity_poly.entity_id
_entity_poly.type
_entity_poly.pdbx_seq_one_letter_code
_entity_poly.pdbx_strand_id
1 'polypeptide(L)'
;MVEQELRLWQEKDWQERLRKRLTAVPGLCVLDLVESNILSYSQGDWGLVEKDVHAAFSEKLAQRILACFKEEVQTCLAVRRELINFKKLCLHLWQTATGLEKDLRQLASFYYSRVADADAQEKGAKAAISTAKFSTEEDTEASLARQIPSEEPPPLSAQRRHRYIGISNALNDCRGAVAAVFDARHFSKAICALPRHPASGVPWKFEALPESLELWKVVEQARFFLENYKAFDAYFAAMHGEGLQSSSSEPAKPAKSQRAWRSERDLVESELGHAGLKKLLEALEELQLPANALHYLELVLIARGAVKATALKGALRRYITALREVEEQALGLERRLSALVKGDGYDSAEYLSDTALSAGLHLHGARHRLVLQGMLSVMSELLRWLDPIADIRSDASRLFVSGARGAAAFVPRGFPDVLARHRAARGEHREAMLSELSTAGWPKSACLGEEEKRPDACQTCSVRLSKLWLHRGQCLLCETKLRSQGRCPYGGARCSRSFCPHDSRCIVCEQWSCERCCLLRGDGEDVWQTAAQHQPDLIFLDFDRTLCTTKAGASPLSGNHSLDSDLVALCGMHPSVYIVTRNSRSEDIAFFLRQHGISARLKEDQPRTSETSGLRGNVEVRSIKREGFRSKVMFILQLLADCNVGREEKATGLFVDDDIKELTEDCEALQEVLASGRLLRLR
;
A
#
# COMPACT_ATOMS: atom_id res chain seq x y z
N MET A 1 -30.45 -10.35 -44.13
CA MET A 1 -29.82 -11.16 -43.07
C MET A 1 -29.94 -10.49 -41.70
N VAL A 2 -29.40 -9.28 -41.48
CA VAL A 2 -29.49 -8.59 -40.17
C VAL A 2 -30.95 -8.36 -39.73
N GLU A 3 -31.83 -7.87 -40.61
CA GLU A 3 -33.26 -7.68 -40.25
C GLU A 3 -33.98 -8.97 -39.84
N GLN A 4 -33.66 -10.09 -40.49
CA GLN A 4 -34.25 -11.39 -40.16
C GLN A 4 -33.78 -11.85 -38.78
N GLU A 5 -32.49 -11.66 -38.46
CA GLU A 5 -31.96 -11.93 -37.13
C GLU A 5 -32.64 -11.07 -36.06
N LEU A 6 -32.84 -9.76 -36.31
CA LEU A 6 -33.53 -8.88 -35.37
C LEU A 6 -34.98 -9.31 -35.11
N ARG A 7 -35.68 -9.88 -36.10
CA ARG A 7 -37.03 -10.46 -35.89
C ARG A 7 -37.00 -11.65 -34.93
N LEU A 8 -35.96 -12.49 -34.96
CA LEU A 8 -35.84 -13.64 -34.05
C LEU A 8 -35.78 -13.23 -32.56
N TRP A 9 -35.32 -12.01 -32.27
CA TRP A 9 -35.30 -11.47 -30.90
C TRP A 9 -36.68 -11.02 -30.40
N GLN A 10 -37.66 -10.86 -31.29
CA GLN A 10 -39.04 -10.49 -30.93
C GLN A 10 -39.94 -11.70 -30.67
N GLU A 11 -39.48 -12.91 -30.98
CA GLU A 11 -40.24 -14.13 -30.80
C GLU A 11 -40.28 -14.56 -29.33
N LYS A 12 -41.34 -15.26 -28.91
CA LYS A 12 -41.59 -15.60 -27.50
C LYS A 12 -40.54 -16.54 -26.89
N ASP A 13 -39.92 -17.39 -27.71
CA ASP A 13 -38.95 -18.42 -27.32
C ASP A 13 -37.49 -17.96 -27.48
N TRP A 14 -37.24 -16.66 -27.68
CA TRP A 14 -35.88 -16.12 -27.90
C TRP A 14 -34.88 -16.54 -26.82
N GLN A 15 -35.29 -16.56 -25.54
CA GLN A 15 -34.43 -16.95 -24.42
C GLN A 15 -34.01 -18.41 -24.50
N GLU A 16 -34.94 -19.32 -24.81
CA GLU A 16 -34.64 -20.76 -24.88
C GLU A 16 -33.62 -21.04 -25.99
N ARG A 17 -33.80 -20.41 -27.16
CA ARG A 17 -32.85 -20.52 -28.27
C ARG A 17 -31.49 -19.92 -27.93
N LEU A 18 -31.47 -18.77 -27.28
CA LEU A 18 -30.22 -18.13 -26.87
C LEU A 18 -29.48 -18.97 -25.84
N ARG A 19 -30.18 -19.54 -24.83
CA ARG A 19 -29.58 -20.47 -23.86
C ARG A 19 -28.92 -21.66 -24.56
N LYS A 20 -29.58 -22.26 -25.56
CA LYS A 20 -29.00 -23.34 -26.37
C LYS A 20 -27.68 -22.90 -27.03
N ARG A 21 -27.62 -21.71 -27.62
CA ARG A 21 -26.37 -21.15 -28.20
C ARG A 21 -25.29 -20.90 -27.14
N LEU A 22 -25.67 -20.36 -25.99
CA LEU A 22 -24.74 -20.03 -24.90
C LEU A 22 -24.16 -21.25 -24.18
N THR A 23 -24.69 -22.47 -24.39
CA THR A 23 -24.05 -23.70 -23.88
C THR A 23 -22.62 -23.90 -24.39
N ALA A 24 -22.29 -23.30 -25.54
CA ALA A 24 -20.94 -23.29 -26.09
C ALA A 24 -19.99 -22.30 -25.40
N VAL A 25 -20.50 -21.41 -24.54
CA VAL A 25 -19.71 -20.43 -23.79
C VAL A 25 -19.46 -20.98 -22.38
N PRO A 26 -18.20 -21.28 -22.01
CA PRO A 26 -17.84 -21.68 -20.65
C PRO A 26 -18.28 -20.67 -19.59
N GLY A 27 -18.84 -21.17 -18.50
CA GLY A 27 -19.23 -20.40 -17.31
C GLY A 27 -20.73 -20.33 -17.09
N LEU A 28 -21.15 -19.44 -16.19
CA LEU A 28 -22.58 -19.18 -15.91
C LEU A 28 -23.21 -18.42 -17.08
N CYS A 29 -24.45 -18.77 -17.42
CA CYS A 29 -25.22 -18.08 -18.44
C CYS A 29 -25.63 -16.69 -17.93
N VAL A 30 -25.29 -15.63 -18.66
CA VAL A 30 -25.60 -14.23 -18.28
C VAL A 30 -27.09 -13.94 -18.14
N LEU A 31 -27.97 -14.76 -18.74
CA LEU A 31 -29.43 -14.67 -18.58
C LEU A 31 -29.89 -15.04 -17.16
N ASP A 32 -29.05 -15.70 -16.37
CA ASP A 32 -29.31 -16.05 -14.96
C ASP A 32 -28.75 -14.99 -14.01
N LEU A 33 -28.28 -13.85 -14.52
CA LEU A 33 -27.69 -12.81 -13.71
C LEU A 33 -28.74 -12.15 -12.81
N VAL A 34 -28.43 -12.12 -11.52
CA VAL A 34 -29.15 -11.37 -10.50
C VAL A 34 -28.14 -10.73 -9.54
N GLU A 35 -28.58 -9.77 -8.73
CA GLU A 35 -27.73 -9.09 -7.76
C GLU A 35 -27.02 -10.08 -6.81
N SER A 36 -27.69 -11.14 -6.37
CA SER A 36 -27.15 -12.11 -5.41
C SER A 36 -26.07 -13.03 -5.99
N ASN A 37 -25.98 -13.20 -7.31
CA ASN A 37 -25.03 -14.12 -7.95
C ASN A 37 -23.98 -13.43 -8.83
N ILE A 38 -23.99 -12.09 -8.95
CA ILE A 38 -23.05 -11.32 -9.79
C ILE A 38 -21.57 -11.59 -9.45
N LEU A 39 -21.26 -11.97 -8.20
CA LEU A 39 -19.90 -12.27 -7.78
C LEU A 39 -19.34 -13.57 -8.40
N SER A 40 -20.22 -14.46 -8.88
CA SER A 40 -19.87 -15.75 -9.48
C SER A 40 -19.49 -15.66 -10.97
N TYR A 41 -19.68 -14.51 -11.60
CA TYR A 41 -19.33 -14.28 -13.01
C TYR A 41 -17.87 -13.84 -13.16
N SER A 42 -17.19 -14.41 -14.17
CA SER A 42 -15.91 -13.93 -14.68
C SER A 42 -16.07 -12.55 -15.30
N GLN A 43 -15.13 -11.64 -15.02
CA GLN A 43 -15.24 -10.22 -15.37
C GLN A 43 -13.87 -9.56 -15.53
N GLY A 44 -13.89 -8.34 -16.06
CA GLY A 44 -12.73 -7.45 -16.08
C GLY A 44 -11.84 -7.60 -17.31
N ASP A 45 -12.32 -8.33 -18.31
CA ASP A 45 -11.66 -8.58 -19.58
C ASP A 45 -12.64 -8.32 -20.72
N TRP A 46 -12.18 -7.60 -21.74
CA TRP A 46 -12.99 -7.25 -22.91
C TRP A 46 -13.34 -8.46 -23.77
N GLY A 47 -12.45 -9.45 -23.87
CA GLY A 47 -12.68 -10.70 -24.60
C GLY A 47 -13.85 -11.51 -24.04
N LEU A 48 -14.19 -11.36 -22.75
CA LEU A 48 -15.40 -11.97 -22.19
C LEU A 48 -16.67 -11.33 -22.77
N VAL A 49 -16.67 -10.00 -22.96
CA VAL A 49 -17.78 -9.28 -23.59
C VAL A 49 -17.88 -9.67 -25.06
N GLU A 50 -16.77 -9.65 -25.81
CA GLU A 50 -16.74 -10.08 -27.22
C GLU A 50 -17.29 -11.50 -27.37
N LYS A 51 -16.84 -12.44 -26.54
CA LYS A 51 -17.27 -13.84 -26.60
C LYS A 51 -18.77 -14.02 -26.41
N ASP A 52 -19.37 -13.36 -25.42
CA ASP A 52 -20.82 -13.46 -25.20
C ASP A 52 -21.60 -12.84 -26.37
N VAL A 53 -21.15 -11.68 -26.89
CA VAL A 53 -21.80 -11.01 -28.02
C VAL A 53 -21.70 -11.86 -29.31
N HIS A 54 -20.52 -12.40 -29.65
CA HIS A 54 -20.38 -13.28 -30.81
C HIS A 54 -21.16 -14.60 -30.65
N ALA A 55 -21.36 -15.10 -29.43
CA ALA A 55 -22.18 -16.28 -29.20
C ALA A 55 -23.68 -16.01 -29.45
N ALA A 56 -24.15 -14.77 -29.21
CA ALA A 56 -25.55 -14.38 -29.30
C ALA A 56 -25.98 -13.80 -30.65
N PHE A 57 -25.07 -13.15 -31.38
CA PHE A 57 -25.38 -12.46 -32.63
C PHE A 57 -24.62 -13.04 -33.83
N SER A 58 -25.04 -12.74 -35.06
CA SER A 58 -24.26 -13.03 -36.26
C SER A 58 -22.98 -12.19 -36.24
N GLU A 59 -21.92 -12.70 -36.88
CA GLU A 59 -20.61 -12.03 -36.91
C GLU A 59 -20.71 -10.55 -37.31
N LYS A 60 -21.48 -10.25 -38.37
CA LYS A 60 -21.67 -8.89 -38.86
C LYS A 60 -22.37 -7.97 -37.84
N LEU A 61 -23.38 -8.47 -37.14
CA LEU A 61 -24.11 -7.67 -36.15
C LEU A 61 -23.30 -7.55 -34.84
N ALA A 62 -22.63 -8.61 -34.41
CA ALA A 62 -21.74 -8.62 -33.26
C ALA A 62 -20.64 -7.55 -33.41
N GLN A 63 -19.97 -7.49 -34.56
CA GLN A 63 -18.95 -6.47 -34.83
C GLN A 63 -19.51 -5.04 -34.73
N ARG A 64 -20.71 -4.79 -35.25
CA ARG A 64 -21.38 -3.47 -35.16
C ARG A 64 -21.70 -3.11 -33.71
N ILE A 65 -22.26 -4.05 -32.94
CA ILE A 65 -22.58 -3.86 -31.53
C ILE A 65 -21.31 -3.54 -30.73
N LEU A 66 -20.26 -4.35 -30.90
CA LEU A 66 -19.00 -4.17 -30.19
C LEU A 66 -18.35 -2.82 -30.52
N ALA A 67 -18.39 -2.39 -31.79
CA ALA A 67 -17.84 -1.11 -32.22
C ALA A 67 -18.48 0.10 -31.51
N CYS A 68 -19.75 0.03 -31.11
CA CYS A 68 -20.45 1.12 -30.42
C CYS A 68 -19.85 1.48 -29.05
N PHE A 69 -19.25 0.51 -28.35
CA PHE A 69 -18.77 0.74 -26.98
C PHE A 69 -17.38 0.17 -26.66
N LYS A 70 -16.68 -0.44 -27.64
CA LYS A 70 -15.36 -1.06 -27.44
C LYS A 70 -14.33 -0.10 -26.84
N GLU A 71 -14.15 1.07 -27.44
CA GLU A 71 -13.14 2.03 -26.96
C GLU A 71 -13.44 2.50 -25.53
N GLU A 72 -14.70 2.84 -25.23
CA GLU A 72 -15.12 3.29 -23.90
C GLU A 72 -14.91 2.18 -22.85
N VAL A 73 -15.35 0.96 -23.12
CA VAL A 73 -15.22 -0.16 -22.16
C VAL A 73 -13.75 -0.50 -21.94
N GLN A 74 -12.95 -0.61 -23.00
CA GLN A 74 -11.52 -0.91 -22.87
C GLN A 74 -10.77 0.21 -22.12
N THR A 75 -11.11 1.48 -22.38
CA THR A 75 -10.57 2.63 -21.64
C THR A 75 -10.92 2.55 -20.16
N CYS A 76 -12.18 2.28 -19.82
CA CYS A 76 -12.62 2.11 -18.44
C CYS A 76 -11.96 0.90 -17.74
N LEU A 77 -11.72 -0.19 -18.47
CA LEU A 77 -10.96 -1.33 -17.96
C LEU A 77 -9.47 -0.99 -17.73
N ALA A 78 -8.88 -0.15 -18.58
CA ALA A 78 -7.52 0.37 -18.38
C ALA A 78 -7.44 1.26 -17.12
N VAL A 79 -8.38 2.19 -16.93
CA VAL A 79 -8.50 3.00 -15.69
C VAL A 79 -8.60 2.09 -14.46
N ARG A 80 -9.47 1.06 -14.51
CA ARG A 80 -9.64 0.10 -13.42
C ARG A 80 -8.33 -0.59 -13.06
N ARG A 81 -7.56 -1.03 -14.06
CA ARG A 81 -6.27 -1.71 -13.88
C ARG A 81 -5.26 -0.78 -13.19
N GLU A 82 -5.09 0.43 -13.71
CA GLU A 82 -4.16 1.41 -13.13
C GLU A 82 -4.57 1.81 -11.71
N LEU A 83 -5.86 1.99 -11.45
CA LEU A 83 -6.35 2.35 -10.11
C LEU A 83 -6.14 1.21 -9.09
N ILE A 84 -6.23 -0.06 -9.53
CA ILE A 84 -5.89 -1.21 -8.67
C ILE A 84 -4.41 -1.16 -8.29
N ASN A 85 -3.53 -0.82 -9.24
CA ASN A 85 -2.10 -0.71 -9.02
C ASN A 85 -1.75 0.50 -8.13
N PHE A 86 -2.34 1.65 -8.41
CA PHE A 86 -2.22 2.84 -7.58
C PHE A 86 -2.69 2.60 -6.14
N LYS A 87 -3.82 1.91 -5.95
CA LYS A 87 -4.32 1.50 -4.62
C LYS A 87 -3.29 0.64 -3.88
N LYS A 88 -2.67 -0.33 -4.55
CA LYS A 88 -1.63 -1.21 -3.99
C LYS A 88 -0.40 -0.38 -3.60
N LEU A 89 0.10 0.52 -4.47
CA LEU A 89 1.17 1.48 -4.13
C LEU A 89 0.84 2.30 -2.87
N CYS A 90 -0.36 2.89 -2.80
CA CYS A 90 -0.80 3.67 -1.65
C CYS A 90 -0.84 2.84 -0.35
N LEU A 91 -0.95 1.50 -0.41
CA LEU A 91 -0.78 0.64 0.77
C LEU A 91 0.61 0.81 1.37
N HIS A 92 1.61 0.74 0.50
CA HIS A 92 3.01 0.71 0.88
C HIS A 92 3.45 2.06 1.40
N LEU A 93 3.02 3.12 0.71
CA LEU A 93 3.19 4.47 1.20
C LEU A 93 2.51 4.64 2.57
N TRP A 94 1.27 4.17 2.74
CA TRP A 94 0.55 4.33 4.01
C TRP A 94 1.20 3.55 5.16
N GLN A 95 1.62 2.30 4.91
CA GLN A 95 2.34 1.47 5.88
C GLN A 95 3.67 2.11 6.28
N THR A 96 4.41 2.64 5.30
CA THR A 96 5.69 3.33 5.54
C THR A 96 5.48 4.62 6.34
N ALA A 97 4.50 5.44 5.94
CA ALA A 97 4.16 6.69 6.61
C ALA A 97 3.71 6.44 8.07
N THR A 98 2.86 5.44 8.30
CA THR A 98 2.43 5.06 9.66
C THR A 98 3.60 4.57 10.52
N GLY A 99 4.54 3.82 9.92
CA GLY A 99 5.78 3.41 10.59
C GLY A 99 6.65 4.62 10.97
N LEU A 100 6.81 5.58 10.06
CA LEU A 100 7.54 6.82 10.30
C LEU A 100 6.89 7.69 11.37
N GLU A 101 5.56 7.83 11.36
CA GLU A 101 4.84 8.57 12.39
C GLU A 101 5.05 7.93 13.77
N LYS A 102 5.02 6.59 13.85
CA LYS A 102 5.33 5.86 15.08
C LYS A 102 6.76 6.12 15.55
N ASP A 103 7.73 6.04 14.64
CA ASP A 103 9.14 6.29 14.96
C ASP A 103 9.38 7.72 15.46
N LEU A 104 8.79 8.73 14.79
CA LEU A 104 8.87 10.13 15.21
C LEU A 104 8.16 10.36 16.54
N ARG A 105 7.07 9.64 16.83
CA ARG A 105 6.38 9.68 18.12
C ARG A 105 7.22 9.07 19.24
N GLN A 106 7.94 7.98 18.98
CA GLN A 106 8.90 7.40 19.93
C GLN A 106 10.01 8.40 20.24
N LEU A 107 10.59 9.02 19.21
CA LEU A 107 11.61 10.06 19.36
C LEU A 107 11.08 11.25 20.17
N ALA A 108 9.90 11.77 19.84
CA ALA A 108 9.28 12.87 20.57
C ALA A 108 9.07 12.52 22.05
N SER A 109 8.54 11.33 22.34
CA SER A 109 8.33 10.83 23.71
C SER A 109 9.66 10.70 24.48
N PHE A 110 10.71 10.21 23.82
CA PHE A 110 12.04 10.04 24.41
C PHE A 110 12.66 11.37 24.82
N TYR A 111 12.66 12.33 23.89
CA TYR A 111 13.29 13.63 24.12
C TYR A 111 12.46 14.50 25.06
N TYR A 112 11.13 14.35 25.10
CA TYR A 112 10.26 15.05 26.06
C TYR A 112 10.50 14.66 27.52
N SER A 113 10.53 13.36 27.85
CA SER A 113 10.57 12.93 29.27
C SER A 113 11.78 13.44 30.03
N ARG A 114 12.94 13.51 29.39
CA ARG A 114 14.15 14.03 30.04
C ARG A 114 14.16 15.55 30.17
N VAL A 115 13.43 16.28 29.34
CA VAL A 115 13.26 17.73 29.53
C VAL A 115 12.46 17.97 30.81
N ALA A 116 11.38 17.21 31.04
CA ALA A 116 10.60 17.30 32.27
C ALA A 116 11.41 16.92 33.52
N ASP A 117 12.25 15.87 33.44
CA ASP A 117 13.12 15.48 34.56
C ASP A 117 14.19 16.57 34.86
N ALA A 118 14.75 17.20 33.83
CA ALA A 118 15.73 18.28 33.99
C ALA A 118 15.09 19.55 34.58
N ASP A 119 13.92 19.95 34.09
CA ASP A 119 13.19 21.12 34.61
C ASP A 119 12.78 20.88 36.08
N ALA A 120 12.39 19.66 36.44
CA ALA A 120 12.08 19.30 37.83
C ALA A 120 13.32 19.33 38.75
N GLN A 121 14.47 18.85 38.27
CA GLN A 121 15.74 18.93 39.00
C GLN A 121 16.21 20.38 39.16
N GLU A 122 16.09 21.22 38.13
CA GLU A 122 16.47 22.64 38.21
C GLU A 122 15.57 23.40 39.18
N LYS A 123 14.25 23.18 39.14
CA LYS A 123 13.31 23.75 40.11
C LYS A 123 13.61 23.28 41.54
N GLY A 124 13.92 22.00 41.72
CA GLY A 124 14.33 21.44 43.01
C GLY A 124 15.63 22.04 43.55
N ALA A 125 16.63 22.22 42.69
CA ALA A 125 17.91 22.83 43.04
C ALA A 125 17.76 24.33 43.39
N LYS A 126 16.97 25.08 42.60
CA LYS A 126 16.67 26.49 42.90
C LYS A 126 15.87 26.65 44.20
N ALA A 127 14.91 25.77 44.44
CA ALA A 127 14.17 25.73 45.71
C ALA A 127 15.09 25.42 46.89
N ALA A 128 16.00 24.45 46.76
CA ALA A 128 16.96 24.08 47.79
C ALA A 128 18.00 25.20 48.10
N ILE A 129 18.47 25.93 47.08
CA ILE A 129 19.34 27.10 47.25
C ILE A 129 18.57 28.25 47.91
N SER A 130 17.29 28.42 47.57
CA SER A 130 16.43 29.43 48.19
C SER A 130 16.13 29.13 49.67
N THR A 131 15.99 27.85 50.06
CA THR A 131 15.82 27.47 51.47
C THR A 131 17.13 27.51 52.26
N ALA A 132 18.28 27.25 51.63
CA ALA A 132 19.59 27.35 52.29
C ALA A 132 20.01 28.79 52.63
N LYS A 133 19.46 29.81 51.97
CA LYS A 133 19.74 31.24 52.26
C LYS A 133 19.04 31.79 53.51
N PHE A 134 18.29 30.98 54.25
CA PHE A 134 17.61 31.40 55.49
C PHE A 134 18.16 30.75 56.76
N SER A 135 19.31 30.09 56.69
CA SER A 135 20.01 29.57 57.87
C SER A 135 21.45 30.08 57.93
N THR A 136 21.79 30.63 59.10
CA THR A 136 23.11 31.05 59.62
C THR A 136 23.68 32.39 59.14
N GLU A 137 23.38 33.44 59.92
CA GLU A 137 24.42 34.37 60.41
C GLU A 137 25.40 33.59 61.31
N GLU A 138 26.67 34.06 61.35
CA GLU A 138 27.84 33.55 62.09
C GLU A 138 28.62 32.38 61.45
N ASP A 139 29.57 32.68 60.56
CA ASP A 139 30.99 32.76 60.94
C ASP A 139 31.91 33.07 59.75
N THR A 140 32.98 33.80 60.09
CA THR A 140 33.95 34.49 59.26
C THR A 140 35.02 33.63 58.57
N GLU A 141 35.46 34.16 57.41
CA GLU A 141 36.83 34.17 56.86
C GLU A 141 37.43 32.97 56.08
N ALA A 142 37.78 33.34 54.83
CA ALA A 142 39.01 33.02 54.10
C ALA A 142 39.21 31.61 53.50
N SER A 143 38.92 31.47 52.19
CA SER A 143 39.85 30.77 51.29
C SER A 143 39.60 31.08 49.80
N LEU A 144 40.53 31.86 49.26
CA LEU A 144 41.14 31.79 47.92
C LEU A 144 40.29 31.29 46.74
N ALA A 145 39.87 32.29 45.94
CA ALA A 145 39.36 32.14 44.58
C ALA A 145 40.39 31.48 43.64
N ARG A 146 40.07 30.27 43.17
CA ARG A 146 40.53 29.75 41.87
C ARG A 146 39.43 30.01 40.85
N GLN A 147 39.61 31.05 40.03
CA GLN A 147 38.84 31.24 38.81
C GLN A 147 39.25 30.16 37.80
N ILE A 148 38.50 29.07 37.77
CA ILE A 148 38.46 28.17 36.61
C ILE A 148 37.55 28.86 35.59
N PRO A 149 37.99 29.11 34.34
CA PRO A 149 37.08 29.56 33.29
C PRO A 149 36.10 28.42 33.04
N SER A 150 34.89 28.54 33.61
CA SER A 150 33.79 27.64 33.27
C SER A 150 33.25 28.08 31.92
N GLU A 151 33.89 27.62 30.85
CA GLU A 151 33.13 27.34 29.63
C GLU A 151 32.17 26.20 29.98
N GLU A 152 31.07 26.55 30.66
CA GLU A 152 29.97 25.63 30.88
C GLU A 152 29.49 25.20 29.48
N PRO A 153 29.61 23.91 29.13
CA PRO A 153 28.98 23.41 27.91
C PRO A 153 27.49 23.76 28.02
N PRO A 154 26.84 24.22 26.92
CA PRO A 154 25.45 24.62 26.96
C PRO A 154 24.65 23.51 27.65
N PRO A 155 23.83 23.85 28.66
CA PRO A 155 23.23 22.85 29.52
C PRO A 155 22.49 21.86 28.63
N LEU A 156 22.72 20.57 28.86
CA LEU A 156 22.18 19.44 28.10
C LEU A 156 20.65 19.55 27.85
N SER A 157 19.93 20.42 28.58
CA SER A 157 18.52 20.77 28.40
C SER A 157 18.23 21.58 27.12
N ALA A 158 19.05 22.56 26.71
CA ALA A 158 18.75 23.44 25.59
C ALA A 158 18.85 22.74 24.22
N GLN A 159 19.96 22.03 23.99
CA GLN A 159 20.14 21.23 22.77
C GLN A 159 19.08 20.13 22.67
N ARG A 160 18.70 19.51 23.80
CA ARG A 160 17.69 18.47 23.85
C ARG A 160 16.29 19.01 23.58
N ARG A 161 15.96 20.20 24.10
CA ARG A 161 14.74 20.93 23.80
C ARG A 161 14.66 21.28 22.31
N HIS A 162 15.76 21.76 21.72
CA HIS A 162 15.83 22.04 20.28
C HIS A 162 15.56 20.78 19.44
N ARG A 163 16.18 19.64 19.78
CA ARG A 163 15.89 18.34 19.13
C ARG A 163 14.41 17.95 19.27
N TYR A 164 13.84 18.08 20.47
CA TYR A 164 12.42 17.79 20.69
C TYR A 164 11.51 18.64 19.81
N ILE A 165 11.78 19.95 19.70
CA ILE A 165 11.00 20.86 18.83
C ILE A 165 11.11 20.42 17.37
N GLY A 166 12.33 20.16 16.87
CA GLY A 166 12.54 19.66 15.49
C GLY A 166 11.78 18.37 15.20
N ILE A 167 11.86 17.39 16.11
CA ILE A 167 11.16 16.11 15.99
C ILE A 167 9.65 16.29 16.06
N SER A 168 9.15 17.13 16.97
CA SER A 168 7.71 17.43 17.12
C SER A 168 7.18 18.09 15.85
N ASN A 169 7.97 18.99 15.23
CA ASN A 169 7.60 19.62 13.98
C ASN A 169 7.51 18.58 12.85
N ALA A 170 8.54 17.75 12.70
CA ALA A 170 8.55 16.65 11.72
C ALA A 170 7.41 15.64 11.96
N LEU A 171 7.03 15.37 13.21
CA LEU A 171 5.90 14.51 13.56
C LEU A 171 4.57 15.10 13.10
N ASN A 172 4.35 16.40 13.30
CA ASN A 172 3.12 17.06 12.89
C ASN A 172 3.01 17.16 11.36
N ASP A 173 4.11 17.45 10.67
CA ASP A 173 4.22 17.35 9.20
C ASP A 173 3.88 15.93 8.73
N CYS A 174 4.48 14.91 9.35
CA CYS A 174 4.24 13.50 9.03
C CYS A 174 2.78 13.09 9.22
N ARG A 175 2.08 13.61 10.23
CA ARG A 175 0.64 13.34 10.43
C ARG A 175 -0.21 13.83 9.26
N GLY A 176 0.12 15.00 8.70
CA GLY A 176 -0.51 15.51 7.49
C GLY A 176 -0.29 14.58 6.30
N ALA A 177 0.97 14.18 6.09
CA ALA A 177 1.33 13.24 5.03
C ALA A 177 0.63 11.88 5.19
N VAL A 178 0.57 11.33 6.40
CA VAL A 178 -0.15 10.08 6.71
C VAL A 178 -1.63 10.18 6.37
N ALA A 179 -2.28 11.29 6.71
CA ALA A 179 -3.70 11.51 6.40
C ALA A 179 -3.95 11.53 4.88
N ALA A 180 -3.09 12.21 4.11
CA ALA A 180 -3.19 12.25 2.65
C ALA A 180 -3.02 10.87 2.01
N VAL A 181 -2.00 10.13 2.40
CA VAL A 181 -1.77 8.77 1.88
C VAL A 181 -2.88 7.81 2.34
N PHE A 182 -3.42 7.99 3.55
CA PHE A 182 -4.55 7.21 4.04
C PHE A 182 -5.78 7.39 3.14
N ASP A 183 -6.17 8.63 2.84
CA ASP A 183 -7.32 8.88 1.96
C ASP A 183 -7.08 8.35 0.55
N ALA A 184 -5.89 8.54 -0.03
CA ALA A 184 -5.53 7.97 -1.33
C ALA A 184 -5.71 6.45 -1.35
N ARG A 185 -5.24 5.75 -0.32
CA ARG A 185 -5.41 4.30 -0.15
C ARG A 185 -6.87 3.93 0.06
N HIS A 186 -7.57 4.63 0.95
CA HIS A 186 -8.94 4.31 1.36
C HIS A 186 -9.91 4.50 0.20
N PHE A 187 -9.89 5.66 -0.45
CA PHE A 187 -10.78 5.97 -1.57
C PHE A 187 -10.44 5.18 -2.82
N SER A 188 -9.15 4.99 -3.18
CA SER A 188 -8.82 4.10 -4.31
C SER A 188 -9.30 2.66 -4.07
N LYS A 189 -9.24 2.18 -2.81
CA LYS A 189 -9.82 0.88 -2.43
C LYS A 189 -11.34 0.90 -2.51
N ALA A 190 -12.00 1.93 -1.98
CA ALA A 190 -13.45 2.06 -2.00
C ALA A 190 -13.99 2.12 -3.44
N ILE A 191 -13.30 2.85 -4.32
CA ILE A 191 -13.61 2.93 -5.75
C ILE A 191 -13.49 1.52 -6.33
N CYS A 192 -12.33 0.86 -6.25
CA CYS A 192 -12.17 -0.52 -6.74
C CYS A 192 -13.21 -1.52 -6.18
N ALA A 193 -13.72 -1.28 -4.97
CA ALA A 193 -14.69 -2.10 -4.26
C ALA A 193 -16.16 -1.73 -4.53
N LEU A 194 -16.44 -0.76 -5.41
CA LEU A 194 -17.82 -0.44 -5.83
C LEU A 194 -18.58 -1.73 -6.19
N PRO A 195 -19.86 -1.84 -5.79
CA PRO A 195 -20.68 -3.00 -6.14
C PRO A 195 -20.69 -3.26 -7.65
N ARG A 196 -20.81 -4.54 -8.02
CA ARG A 196 -20.81 -4.93 -9.43
C ARG A 196 -22.16 -4.67 -10.09
N HIS A 197 -23.24 -4.89 -9.35
CA HIS A 197 -24.60 -4.68 -9.83
C HIS A 197 -25.00 -3.22 -9.58
N PRO A 198 -25.56 -2.51 -10.59
CA PRO A 198 -25.89 -1.09 -10.46
C PRO A 198 -26.96 -0.79 -9.40
N ALA A 199 -27.86 -1.76 -9.12
CA ALA A 199 -28.90 -1.62 -8.11
C ALA A 199 -28.40 -1.67 -6.65
N SER A 200 -27.17 -2.14 -6.39
CA SER A 200 -26.67 -2.31 -5.02
C SER A 200 -26.31 -1.01 -4.30
N GLY A 201 -26.36 0.13 -4.98
CA GLY A 201 -25.93 1.43 -4.45
C GLY A 201 -24.40 1.61 -4.38
N VAL A 202 -23.94 2.65 -3.69
CA VAL A 202 -22.52 2.97 -3.50
C VAL A 202 -22.23 3.32 -2.04
N PRO A 203 -20.99 3.20 -1.55
CA PRO A 203 -20.64 3.65 -0.21
C PRO A 203 -20.98 5.14 -0.01
N TRP A 204 -21.68 5.48 1.08
CA TRP A 204 -22.14 6.84 1.35
C TRP A 204 -21.05 7.91 1.33
N LYS A 205 -19.80 7.52 1.61
CA LYS A 205 -18.66 8.43 1.58
C LYS A 205 -18.47 9.09 0.21
N PHE A 206 -18.87 8.45 -0.90
CA PHE A 206 -18.78 9.06 -2.23
C PHE A 206 -19.78 10.21 -2.41
N GLU A 207 -20.98 10.07 -1.86
CA GLU A 207 -22.01 11.12 -1.94
C GLU A 207 -21.78 12.26 -0.97
N ALA A 208 -20.96 12.04 0.06
CA ALA A 208 -20.58 13.04 1.04
C ALA A 208 -19.16 13.60 0.81
N LEU A 209 -18.64 13.54 -0.42
CA LEU A 209 -17.39 14.21 -0.78
C LEU A 209 -17.63 15.73 -0.95
N PRO A 210 -16.70 16.59 -0.51
CA PRO A 210 -15.38 16.27 0.07
C PRO A 210 -15.38 15.93 1.57
N GLU A 211 -16.49 16.15 2.29
CA GLU A 211 -16.53 16.12 3.75
C GLU A 211 -16.25 14.74 4.36
N SER A 212 -16.39 13.67 3.59
CA SER A 212 -16.12 12.29 4.01
C SER A 212 -14.63 11.95 4.06
N LEU A 213 -13.75 12.81 3.53
CA LEU A 213 -12.29 12.66 3.55
C LEU A 213 -11.73 12.87 4.97
N GLU A 214 -10.72 12.10 5.37
CA GLU A 214 -9.95 12.40 6.59
C GLU A 214 -9.20 13.73 6.46
N LEU A 215 -8.78 14.07 5.24
CA LEU A 215 -8.18 15.35 4.91
C LEU A 215 -9.10 16.54 5.20
N TRP A 216 -10.41 16.39 4.97
CA TRP A 216 -11.38 17.43 5.28
C TRP A 216 -11.43 17.74 6.79
N LYS A 217 -11.26 16.72 7.63
CA LYS A 217 -11.18 16.93 9.09
C LYS A 217 -9.97 17.78 9.47
N VAL A 218 -8.85 17.64 8.77
CA VAL A 218 -7.66 18.48 9.01
C VAL A 218 -7.97 19.95 8.67
N VAL A 219 -8.59 20.18 7.52
CA VAL A 219 -9.04 21.50 7.07
C VAL A 219 -10.04 22.11 8.06
N GLU A 220 -11.06 21.38 8.49
CA GLU A 220 -12.04 21.84 9.49
C GLU A 220 -11.39 22.18 10.83
N GLN A 221 -10.41 21.39 11.28
CA GLN A 221 -9.70 21.64 12.53
C GLN A 221 -8.89 22.94 12.48
N ALA A 222 -8.20 23.19 11.36
CA ALA A 222 -7.44 24.42 11.15
C ALA A 222 -8.37 25.64 11.01
N ARG A 223 -9.49 25.49 10.28
CA ARG A 223 -10.52 26.52 10.14
C ARG A 223 -11.13 26.89 11.49
N PHE A 224 -11.58 25.89 12.26
CA PHE A 224 -12.14 26.07 13.60
C PHE A 224 -11.14 26.76 14.53
N PHE A 225 -9.86 26.39 14.48
CA PHE A 225 -8.83 27.07 15.25
C PHE A 225 -8.72 28.56 14.86
N LEU A 226 -8.65 28.88 13.57
CA LEU A 226 -8.56 30.26 13.08
C LEU A 226 -9.81 31.09 13.39
N GLU A 227 -10.99 30.49 13.45
CA GLU A 227 -12.23 31.18 13.84
C GLU A 227 -12.28 31.48 15.34
N ASN A 228 -11.58 30.68 16.15
CA ASN A 228 -11.66 30.71 17.62
C ASN A 228 -10.31 31.03 18.29
N TYR A 229 -9.30 31.50 17.56
CA TYR A 229 -7.92 31.60 18.08
C TYR A 229 -7.83 32.52 19.31
N LYS A 230 -8.64 33.59 19.39
CA LYS A 230 -8.69 34.47 20.57
C LYS A 230 -9.19 33.76 21.83
N ALA A 231 -10.20 32.89 21.68
CA ALA A 231 -10.69 32.08 22.80
C ALA A 231 -9.67 31.02 23.22
N PHE A 232 -8.96 30.41 22.26
CA PHE A 232 -7.81 29.56 22.56
C PHE A 232 -6.69 30.32 23.27
N ASP A 233 -6.43 31.57 22.88
CA ASP A 233 -5.39 32.39 23.48
C ASP A 233 -5.68 32.68 24.95
N ALA A 234 -6.91 33.11 25.25
CA ALA A 234 -7.38 33.30 26.62
C ALA A 234 -7.29 32.00 27.45
N TYR A 235 -7.66 30.85 26.86
CA TYR A 235 -7.53 29.55 27.50
C TYR A 235 -6.06 29.19 27.83
N PHE A 236 -5.14 29.38 26.88
CA PHE A 236 -3.72 29.06 27.09
C PHE A 236 -3.05 30.04 28.05
N ALA A 237 -3.41 31.33 28.00
CA ALA A 237 -2.94 32.32 28.96
C ALA A 237 -3.37 31.96 30.39
N ALA A 238 -4.63 31.52 30.58
CA ALA A 238 -5.12 31.07 31.88
C ALA A 238 -4.39 29.80 32.40
N MET A 239 -4.07 28.84 31.52
CA MET A 239 -3.34 27.63 31.89
C MET A 239 -1.88 27.87 32.34
N HIS A 240 -1.25 28.95 31.87
CA HIS A 240 0.16 29.25 32.14
C HIS A 240 0.38 30.43 33.09
N GLY A 241 -0.67 31.16 33.46
CA GLY A 241 -0.62 32.21 34.47
C GLY A 241 -0.46 31.61 35.86
N GLU A 242 0.77 31.53 36.36
CA GLU A 242 1.04 31.19 37.76
C GLU A 242 0.48 32.32 38.67
N GLY A 243 -0.75 32.16 39.20
CA GLY A 243 -1.16 32.87 40.42
C GLY A 243 -2.49 33.63 40.49
N LEU A 244 -3.44 33.52 39.55
CA LEU A 244 -4.75 34.16 39.76
C LEU A 244 -5.72 33.24 40.53
N GLN A 245 -6.00 33.68 41.76
CA GLN A 245 -7.00 33.11 42.66
C GLN A 245 -8.37 32.94 41.97
N SER A 246 -9.02 31.83 42.35
CA SER A 246 -10.30 31.34 41.87
C SER A 246 -11.42 32.40 41.84
N SER A 247 -11.65 33.00 40.68
CA SER A 247 -12.92 33.67 40.38
C SER A 247 -13.62 32.94 39.23
N SER A 248 -14.95 32.90 39.29
CA SER A 248 -15.79 31.77 38.90
C SER A 248 -16.10 31.59 37.41
N SER A 249 -15.20 31.95 36.48
CA SER A 249 -15.37 31.62 35.07
C SER A 249 -14.04 31.50 34.33
N GLU A 250 -13.31 30.42 34.56
CA GLU A 250 -12.14 30.09 33.75
C GLU A 250 -12.56 29.92 32.28
N PRO A 251 -11.82 30.50 31.32
CA PRO A 251 -12.13 30.38 29.90
C PRO A 251 -12.08 28.91 29.49
N ALA A 252 -13.21 28.36 29.02
CA ALA A 252 -13.28 26.98 28.57
C ALA A 252 -12.70 26.84 27.16
N LYS A 253 -12.05 25.69 26.88
CA LYS A 253 -11.60 25.34 25.54
C LYS A 253 -12.81 25.27 24.59
N PRO A 254 -12.78 25.92 23.41
CA PRO A 254 -13.86 25.86 22.44
C PRO A 254 -14.27 24.40 22.11
N ALA A 255 -15.55 24.09 22.28
CA ALA A 255 -16.11 22.76 22.04
C ALA A 255 -16.37 22.53 20.55
N LYS A 256 -16.11 21.31 20.07
CA LYS A 256 -16.40 20.90 18.69
C LYS A 256 -17.75 20.19 18.64
N SER A 257 -18.53 20.46 17.60
CA SER A 257 -19.71 19.67 17.30
C SER A 257 -19.29 18.24 16.95
N GLN A 258 -19.93 17.26 17.58
CA GLN A 258 -19.69 15.86 17.26
C GLN A 258 -20.48 15.52 15.99
N ARG A 259 -19.79 15.03 14.96
CA ARG A 259 -20.46 14.54 13.76
C ARG A 259 -21.19 13.23 14.06
N ALA A 260 -22.41 13.09 13.53
CA ALA A 260 -23.14 11.84 13.62
C ALA A 260 -22.32 10.70 13.01
N TRP A 261 -22.19 9.59 13.74
CA TRP A 261 -21.50 8.40 13.24
C TRP A 261 -22.34 7.74 12.14
N ARG A 262 -21.69 7.28 11.08
CA ARG A 262 -22.27 6.44 10.03
C ARG A 262 -21.34 5.26 9.76
N SER A 263 -21.89 4.10 9.47
CA SER A 263 -21.08 2.90 9.26
C SER A 263 -20.38 2.97 7.91
N GLU A 264 -19.15 2.45 7.82
CA GLU A 264 -18.41 2.41 6.55
C GLU A 264 -19.04 1.49 5.50
N ARG A 265 -19.99 0.64 5.91
CA ARG A 265 -20.66 -0.33 5.05
C ARG A 265 -21.99 0.18 4.51
N ASP A 266 -22.42 1.36 4.94
CA ASP A 266 -23.72 1.88 4.54
C ASP A 266 -23.68 2.27 3.06
N LEU A 267 -24.53 1.62 2.27
CA LEU A 267 -24.71 1.92 0.85
C LEU A 267 -25.87 2.89 0.70
N VAL A 268 -25.73 3.82 -0.25
CA VAL A 268 -26.75 4.80 -0.61
C VAL A 268 -27.03 4.71 -2.11
N GLU A 269 -28.21 5.14 -2.51
CA GLU A 269 -28.55 5.30 -3.92
C GLU A 269 -27.60 6.30 -4.58
N SER A 270 -27.19 6.00 -5.81
CA SER A 270 -26.26 6.83 -6.57
C SER A 270 -26.42 6.59 -8.06
N GLU A 271 -26.22 7.66 -8.81
CA GLU A 271 -26.23 7.62 -10.28
C GLU A 271 -24.98 6.95 -10.86
N LEU A 272 -23.90 6.78 -10.08
CA LEU A 272 -22.62 6.26 -10.60
C LEU A 272 -22.75 4.91 -11.33
N GLY A 273 -23.57 4.00 -10.81
CA GLY A 273 -23.83 2.69 -11.44
C GLY A 273 -24.73 2.79 -12.67
N HIS A 274 -25.83 3.54 -12.56
CA HIS A 274 -26.86 3.63 -13.59
C HIS A 274 -26.43 4.51 -14.78
N ALA A 275 -25.72 5.61 -14.54
CA ALA A 275 -25.26 6.52 -15.58
C ALA A 275 -24.29 5.83 -16.55
N GLY A 276 -23.40 4.97 -16.02
CA GLY A 276 -22.46 4.23 -16.84
C GLY A 276 -23.14 3.20 -17.74
N LEU A 277 -24.11 2.45 -17.22
CA LEU A 277 -24.92 1.52 -18.01
C LEU A 277 -25.75 2.25 -19.07
N LYS A 278 -26.43 3.33 -18.67
CA LYS A 278 -27.23 4.17 -19.57
C LYS A 278 -26.41 4.67 -20.75
N LYS A 279 -25.22 5.25 -20.49
CA LYS A 279 -24.30 5.71 -21.54
C LYS A 279 -23.91 4.61 -22.53
N LEU A 280 -23.66 3.39 -22.05
CA LEU A 280 -23.28 2.26 -22.91
C LEU A 280 -24.46 1.76 -23.75
N LEU A 281 -25.68 1.79 -23.22
CA LEU A 281 -26.89 1.42 -23.95
C LEU A 281 -27.33 2.50 -24.96
N GLU A 282 -27.18 3.78 -24.62
CA GLU A 282 -27.42 4.91 -25.54
C GLU A 282 -26.55 4.82 -26.79
N ALA A 283 -25.30 4.35 -26.65
CA ALA A 283 -24.40 4.12 -27.78
C ALA A 283 -24.92 3.06 -28.78
N LEU A 284 -25.93 2.27 -28.41
CA LEU A 284 -26.56 1.26 -29.26
C LEU A 284 -27.85 1.73 -29.92
N GLU A 285 -28.35 2.93 -29.61
CA GLU A 285 -29.64 3.43 -30.12
C GLU A 285 -29.67 3.47 -31.66
N GLU A 286 -28.56 3.83 -32.30
CA GLU A 286 -28.43 3.87 -33.76
C GLU A 286 -28.63 2.50 -34.44
N LEU A 287 -28.43 1.41 -33.70
CA LEU A 287 -28.61 0.05 -34.22
C LEU A 287 -30.08 -0.42 -34.17
N GLN A 288 -30.97 0.34 -33.52
CA GLN A 288 -32.41 0.04 -33.40
C GLN A 288 -32.69 -1.41 -32.95
N LEU A 289 -31.92 -1.89 -31.97
CA LEU A 289 -32.02 -3.26 -31.49
C LEU A 289 -33.37 -3.48 -30.76
N PRO A 290 -34.01 -4.66 -30.93
CA PRO A 290 -35.18 -5.04 -30.15
C PRO A 290 -34.90 -5.01 -28.64
N ALA A 291 -35.93 -4.72 -27.83
CA ALA A 291 -35.82 -4.63 -26.37
C ALA A 291 -35.18 -5.87 -25.72
N ASN A 292 -35.51 -7.07 -26.20
CA ASN A 292 -34.93 -8.32 -25.70
C ASN A 292 -33.41 -8.44 -25.98
N ALA A 293 -32.95 -7.91 -27.12
CA ALA A 293 -31.52 -7.87 -27.45
C ALA A 293 -30.78 -6.85 -26.59
N LEU A 294 -31.37 -5.66 -26.38
CA LEU A 294 -30.83 -4.64 -25.47
C LEU A 294 -30.74 -5.17 -24.03
N HIS A 295 -31.78 -5.87 -23.55
CA HIS A 295 -31.77 -6.47 -22.22
C HIS A 295 -30.68 -7.55 -22.10
N TYR A 296 -30.48 -8.39 -23.13
CA TYR A 296 -29.38 -9.34 -23.12
C TYR A 296 -28.01 -8.64 -23.04
N LEU A 297 -27.80 -7.57 -23.83
CA LEU A 297 -26.55 -6.79 -23.83
C LEU A 297 -26.32 -6.09 -22.49
N GLU A 298 -27.37 -5.56 -21.86
CA GLU A 298 -27.33 -5.05 -20.48
C GLU A 298 -26.77 -6.11 -19.53
N LEU A 299 -27.31 -7.34 -19.55
CA LEU A 299 -26.84 -8.42 -18.68
C LEU A 299 -25.38 -8.79 -18.95
N VAL A 300 -24.95 -8.81 -20.21
CA VAL A 300 -23.53 -9.03 -20.58
C VAL A 300 -22.63 -7.93 -19.99
N LEU A 301 -23.00 -6.66 -20.18
CA LEU A 301 -22.21 -5.52 -19.72
C LEU A 301 -22.12 -5.48 -18.18
N ILE A 302 -23.18 -5.87 -17.47
CA ILE A 302 -23.16 -6.00 -16.00
C ILE A 302 -22.33 -7.22 -15.58
N ALA A 303 -22.62 -8.41 -16.12
CA ALA A 303 -21.97 -9.68 -15.74
C ALA A 303 -20.45 -9.64 -15.92
N ARG A 304 -19.98 -9.03 -17.01
CA ARG A 304 -18.54 -8.97 -17.37
C ARG A 304 -17.83 -7.74 -16.81
N GLY A 305 -18.55 -6.88 -16.08
CA GLY A 305 -17.98 -5.77 -15.32
C GLY A 305 -17.71 -4.50 -16.12
N ALA A 306 -18.27 -4.34 -17.32
CA ALA A 306 -18.18 -3.12 -18.11
C ALA A 306 -18.86 -1.94 -17.40
N VAL A 307 -20.07 -2.16 -16.86
CA VAL A 307 -20.81 -1.14 -16.10
C VAL A 307 -20.01 -0.68 -14.87
N LYS A 308 -19.45 -1.64 -14.12
CA LYS A 308 -18.59 -1.34 -12.98
C LYS A 308 -17.36 -0.54 -13.41
N ALA A 309 -16.72 -0.89 -14.53
CA ALA A 309 -15.56 -0.15 -15.03
C ALA A 309 -15.88 1.32 -15.31
N THR A 310 -17.05 1.61 -15.90
CA THR A 310 -17.50 2.98 -16.13
C THR A 310 -17.79 3.72 -14.82
N ALA A 311 -18.45 3.07 -13.85
CA ALA A 311 -18.71 3.63 -12.53
C ALA A 311 -17.41 3.96 -11.78
N LEU A 312 -16.36 3.12 -11.91
CA LEU A 312 -15.04 3.37 -11.34
C LEU A 312 -14.42 4.67 -11.87
N LYS A 313 -14.48 4.89 -13.19
CA LYS A 313 -13.95 6.11 -13.82
C LYS A 313 -14.69 7.35 -13.34
N GLY A 314 -16.03 7.29 -13.25
CA GLY A 314 -16.84 8.37 -12.70
C GLY A 314 -16.52 8.68 -11.23
N ALA A 315 -16.42 7.65 -10.39
CA ALA A 315 -16.08 7.81 -8.98
C ALA A 315 -14.65 8.36 -8.76
N LEU A 316 -13.69 7.94 -9.60
CA LEU A 316 -12.33 8.49 -9.59
C LEU A 316 -12.33 9.99 -9.90
N ARG A 317 -13.08 10.44 -10.92
CA ARG A 317 -13.19 11.88 -11.22
C ARG A 317 -13.82 12.68 -10.09
N ARG A 318 -14.88 12.17 -9.45
CA ARG A 318 -15.47 12.81 -8.25
C ARG A 318 -14.45 12.94 -7.12
N TYR A 319 -13.65 11.90 -6.90
CA TYR A 319 -12.60 11.93 -5.89
C TYR A 319 -11.50 12.96 -6.20
N ILE A 320 -11.06 13.06 -7.46
CA ILE A 320 -10.09 14.08 -7.90
C ILE A 320 -10.62 15.49 -7.67
N THR A 321 -11.88 15.77 -8.05
CA THR A 321 -12.52 17.07 -7.80
C THR A 321 -12.54 17.42 -6.32
N ALA A 322 -12.94 16.46 -5.47
CA ALA A 322 -12.98 16.65 -4.03
C ALA A 322 -11.58 16.92 -3.43
N LEU A 323 -10.54 16.24 -3.91
CA LEU A 323 -9.16 16.50 -3.49
C LEU A 323 -8.69 17.91 -3.87
N ARG A 324 -9.02 18.40 -5.07
CA ARG A 324 -8.68 19.76 -5.49
C ARG A 324 -9.35 20.82 -4.61
N GLU A 325 -10.62 20.61 -4.27
CA GLU A 325 -11.34 21.50 -3.35
C GLU A 325 -10.68 21.52 -1.96
N VAL A 326 -10.30 20.36 -1.42
CA VAL A 326 -9.56 20.26 -0.15
C VAL A 326 -8.21 20.98 -0.25
N GLU A 327 -7.48 20.81 -1.35
CA GLU A 327 -6.17 21.45 -1.57
C GLU A 327 -6.29 22.97 -1.59
N GLU A 328 -7.28 23.52 -2.32
CA GLU A 328 -7.55 24.96 -2.37
C GLU A 328 -7.85 25.54 -0.98
N GLN A 329 -8.73 24.88 -0.22
CA GLN A 329 -9.09 25.28 1.13
C GLN A 329 -7.88 25.22 2.07
N ALA A 330 -7.09 24.15 1.98
CA ALA A 330 -5.89 23.96 2.78
C ALA A 330 -4.82 25.02 2.51
N LEU A 331 -4.58 25.38 1.24
CA LEU A 331 -3.67 26.47 0.85
C LEU A 331 -4.13 27.83 1.40
N GLY A 332 -5.44 28.10 1.41
CA GLY A 332 -6.00 29.29 2.03
C GLY A 332 -5.74 29.34 3.54
N LEU A 333 -5.96 28.23 4.25
CA LEU A 333 -5.76 28.13 5.69
C LEU A 333 -4.28 28.14 6.09
N GLU A 334 -3.41 27.49 5.34
CA GLU A 334 -1.96 27.48 5.58
C GLU A 334 -1.41 28.91 5.52
N ARG A 335 -1.78 29.70 4.51
CA ARG A 335 -1.36 31.10 4.39
C ARG A 335 -1.81 31.94 5.59
N ARG A 336 -3.05 31.76 6.05
CA ARG A 336 -3.60 32.47 7.23
C ARG A 336 -2.89 32.07 8.52
N LEU A 337 -2.61 30.77 8.71
CA LEU A 337 -1.86 30.27 9.86
C LEU A 337 -0.41 30.75 9.84
N SER A 338 0.22 30.75 8.66
CA SER A 338 1.55 31.33 8.46
C SER A 338 1.56 32.81 8.87
N ALA A 339 0.57 33.60 8.47
CA ALA A 339 0.46 34.99 8.90
C ALA A 339 0.25 35.15 10.43
N LEU A 340 -0.57 34.29 11.04
CA LEU A 340 -0.81 34.32 12.49
C LEU A 340 0.41 33.91 13.32
N VAL A 341 1.21 32.97 12.81
CA VAL A 341 2.37 32.38 13.51
C VAL A 341 3.67 33.10 13.17
N LYS A 342 3.67 34.09 12.26
CA LYS A 342 4.83 34.93 11.90
C LYS A 342 5.32 35.78 13.08
N GLY A 343 6.05 35.13 13.97
CA GLY A 343 7.26 35.60 14.62
C GLY A 343 8.34 34.58 14.26
N ASP A 344 9.36 35.01 13.51
CA ASP A 344 10.38 34.10 12.97
C ASP A 344 11.22 33.53 14.10
N GLY A 345 11.01 32.24 14.39
CA GLY A 345 11.93 31.44 15.20
C GLY A 345 11.68 31.50 16.69
N TYR A 346 11.80 30.33 17.32
CA TYR A 346 11.80 30.16 18.78
C TYR A 346 13.04 30.77 19.47
N ASP A 347 13.88 31.50 18.72
CA ASP A 347 15.24 31.91 19.11
C ASP A 347 15.39 33.40 19.48
N SER A 348 14.40 34.27 19.25
CA SER A 348 14.50 35.66 19.71
C SER A 348 13.93 35.82 21.11
N ALA A 349 14.79 36.02 22.10
CA ALA A 349 14.46 36.37 23.49
C ALA A 349 13.70 37.73 23.65
N GLU A 350 13.29 38.35 22.55
CA GLU A 350 12.66 39.67 22.46
C GLU A 350 11.12 39.61 22.44
N TYR A 351 10.52 38.45 22.72
CA TYR A 351 9.10 38.16 22.52
C TYR A 351 8.16 38.59 23.68
N LEU A 352 8.56 39.61 24.46
CA LEU A 352 7.84 40.06 25.67
C LEU A 352 7.35 41.52 25.56
N SER A 353 6.84 41.95 24.41
CA SER A 353 6.13 43.23 24.29
C SER A 353 4.60 43.04 24.21
N ASP A 354 3.87 43.95 24.86
CA ASP A 354 2.45 43.95 25.31
C ASP A 354 1.30 43.64 24.31
N THR A 355 1.58 43.01 23.16
CA THR A 355 0.56 42.52 22.21
C THR A 355 0.73 41.04 21.82
N ALA A 356 1.68 40.33 22.44
CA ALA A 356 2.07 38.98 22.06
C ALA A 356 1.02 37.93 22.46
N LEU A 357 0.54 37.16 21.48
CA LEU A 357 -0.26 35.96 21.69
C LEU A 357 0.48 35.00 22.64
N SER A 358 -0.26 34.23 23.43
CA SER A 358 0.32 33.26 24.35
C SER A 358 1.21 32.24 23.61
N ALA A 359 2.31 31.81 24.26
CA ALA A 359 3.19 30.78 23.72
C ALA A 359 2.44 29.47 23.39
N GLY A 360 1.42 29.13 24.19
CA GLY A 360 0.55 27.99 23.94
C GLY A 360 -0.24 28.11 22.63
N LEU A 361 -0.75 29.31 22.31
CA LEU A 361 -1.42 29.56 21.04
C LEU A 361 -0.47 29.42 19.85
N HIS A 362 0.73 30.00 19.93
CA HIS A 362 1.74 29.89 18.88
C HIS A 362 2.07 28.42 18.58
N LEU A 363 2.31 27.60 19.62
CA LEU A 363 2.55 26.17 19.47
C LEU A 363 1.36 25.43 18.86
N HIS A 364 0.13 25.79 19.25
CA HIS A 364 -1.08 25.16 18.71
C HIS A 364 -1.32 25.53 17.24
N GLY A 365 -1.10 26.80 16.87
CA GLY A 365 -1.18 27.27 15.49
C GLY A 365 -0.10 26.67 14.60
N ALA A 366 1.15 26.62 15.08
CA ALA A 366 2.27 25.99 14.39
C ALA A 366 2.00 24.52 14.09
N ARG A 367 1.39 23.78 15.04
CA ARG A 367 0.95 22.40 14.83
C ARG A 367 -0.02 22.28 13.66
N HIS A 368 -1.09 23.08 13.62
CA HIS A 368 -2.07 23.03 12.51
C HIS A 368 -1.42 23.35 11.18
N ARG A 369 -0.54 24.37 11.15
CA ARG A 369 0.22 24.75 9.95
C ARG A 369 1.06 23.59 9.44
N LEU A 370 1.86 22.96 10.30
CA LEU A 370 2.72 21.84 9.91
C LEU A 370 1.93 20.63 9.41
N VAL A 371 0.80 20.30 10.04
CA VAL A 371 -0.08 19.23 9.53
C VAL A 371 -0.61 19.58 8.13
N LEU A 372 -1.03 20.83 7.88
CA LEU A 372 -1.46 21.25 6.55
C LEU A 372 -0.31 21.19 5.53
N GLN A 373 0.91 21.57 5.91
CA GLN A 373 2.08 21.53 5.02
C GLN A 373 2.41 20.10 4.57
N GLY A 374 2.49 19.17 5.52
CA GLY A 374 2.77 17.77 5.20
C GLY A 374 1.66 17.15 4.35
N MET A 375 0.40 17.49 4.64
CA MET A 375 -0.75 17.11 3.84
C MET A 375 -0.65 17.61 2.39
N LEU A 376 -0.46 18.92 2.20
CA LEU A 376 -0.36 19.56 0.89
C LEU A 376 0.78 18.98 0.05
N SER A 377 1.94 18.73 0.67
CA SER A 377 3.10 18.18 -0.02
C SER A 377 2.86 16.81 -0.66
N VAL A 378 1.99 16.00 -0.07
CA VAL A 378 1.59 14.69 -0.60
C VAL A 378 0.43 14.82 -1.57
N MET A 379 -0.56 15.66 -1.26
CA MET A 379 -1.76 15.83 -2.08
C MET A 379 -1.45 16.27 -3.51
N SER A 380 -0.57 17.25 -3.69
CA SER A 380 -0.22 17.75 -5.02
C SER A 380 0.40 16.64 -5.89
N GLU A 381 1.21 15.77 -5.29
CA GLU A 381 1.78 14.61 -5.99
C GLU A 381 0.74 13.52 -6.26
N LEU A 382 -0.20 13.26 -5.33
CA LEU A 382 -1.29 12.33 -5.58
C LEU A 382 -2.16 12.79 -6.77
N LEU A 383 -2.53 14.07 -6.82
CA LEU A 383 -3.32 14.64 -7.91
C LEU A 383 -2.60 14.51 -9.26
N ARG A 384 -1.29 14.81 -9.29
CA ARG A 384 -0.44 14.65 -10.48
C ARG A 384 -0.50 13.25 -11.10
N TRP A 385 -0.72 12.22 -10.30
CA TRP A 385 -0.82 10.83 -10.78
C TRP A 385 -2.25 10.36 -11.01
N LEU A 386 -3.23 10.85 -10.24
CA LEU A 386 -4.63 10.49 -10.40
C LEU A 386 -5.22 11.01 -11.72
N ASP A 387 -4.80 12.20 -12.16
CA ASP A 387 -5.26 12.78 -13.44
C ASP A 387 -4.89 11.89 -14.65
N PRO A 388 -3.62 11.51 -14.88
CA PRO A 388 -3.25 10.55 -15.92
C PRO A 388 -3.95 9.19 -15.82
N ILE A 389 -4.22 8.70 -14.61
CA ILE A 389 -4.98 7.45 -14.43
C ILE A 389 -6.42 7.62 -14.93
N ALA A 390 -7.07 8.75 -14.62
CA ALA A 390 -8.45 9.02 -15.02
C ALA A 390 -8.61 9.22 -16.54
N ASP A 391 -7.55 9.69 -17.19
CA ASP A 391 -7.50 10.00 -18.63
C ASP A 391 -6.74 8.95 -19.46
N ILE A 392 -6.34 7.82 -18.85
CA ILE A 392 -5.66 6.75 -19.57
C ILE A 392 -6.54 6.19 -20.70
N ARG A 393 -5.94 5.95 -21.86
CA ARG A 393 -6.57 5.32 -23.02
C ARG A 393 -6.37 3.80 -23.01
N SER A 394 -7.18 3.08 -23.78
CA SER A 394 -7.09 1.62 -23.91
C SER A 394 -5.75 1.13 -24.46
N ASP A 395 -5.10 1.92 -25.30
CA ASP A 395 -3.82 1.65 -25.98
C ASP A 395 -2.59 2.20 -25.23
N ALA A 396 -2.80 2.95 -24.15
CA ALA A 396 -1.71 3.53 -23.38
C ALA A 396 -0.91 2.46 -22.62
N SER A 397 0.40 2.69 -22.52
CA SER A 397 1.27 1.91 -21.64
C SER A 397 0.82 2.03 -20.18
N ARG A 398 0.99 0.95 -19.40
CA ARG A 398 0.69 0.96 -17.96
C ARG A 398 1.52 2.05 -17.26
N LEU A 399 0.89 2.78 -16.35
CA LEU A 399 1.55 3.80 -15.53
C LEU A 399 2.13 3.17 -14.28
N PHE A 400 1.34 2.34 -13.60
CA PHE A 400 1.68 1.71 -12.35
C PHE A 400 1.73 0.21 -12.47
N VAL A 401 2.65 -0.34 -11.70
CA VAL A 401 2.83 -1.77 -11.53
C VAL A 401 2.99 -1.99 -10.06
N SER A 402 2.20 -2.89 -9.52
CA SER A 402 2.39 -3.24 -8.12
C SER A 402 1.91 -4.64 -7.86
N GLY A 403 2.76 -5.36 -7.16
CA GLY A 403 2.42 -6.67 -6.69
C GLY A 403 1.40 -6.73 -5.59
N ALA A 404 0.71 -7.84 -5.49
CA ALA A 404 0.11 -8.22 -4.23
C ALA A 404 1.22 -8.40 -3.17
N ARG A 405 0.97 -7.84 -1.99
CA ARG A 405 1.74 -8.15 -0.77
C ARG A 405 3.21 -7.67 -0.76
N GLY A 406 3.49 -6.41 -1.09
CA GLY A 406 4.66 -5.72 -0.50
C GLY A 406 5.91 -5.57 -1.34
N ALA A 407 5.93 -6.06 -2.58
CA ALA A 407 7.18 -6.66 -3.01
C ALA A 407 7.76 -6.28 -4.38
N ALA A 408 7.09 -5.42 -5.12
CA ALA A 408 7.74 -4.42 -5.94
C ALA A 408 6.60 -3.47 -6.32
N ALA A 409 6.61 -2.24 -5.82
CA ALA A 409 5.88 -1.22 -6.53
C ALA A 409 6.88 -0.69 -7.55
N PHE A 410 6.77 -1.10 -8.82
CA PHE A 410 7.47 -0.33 -9.84
C PHE A 410 6.68 0.96 -9.98
N VAL A 411 7.21 1.97 -9.32
CA VAL A 411 6.66 3.30 -9.36
C VAL A 411 7.18 3.94 -10.65
N PRO A 412 6.30 4.53 -11.48
CA PRO A 412 6.75 5.17 -12.72
C PRO A 412 7.88 6.17 -12.46
N ARG A 413 8.79 6.28 -13.43
CA ARG A 413 9.90 7.25 -13.35
C ARG A 413 9.33 8.64 -13.05
N GLY A 414 9.91 9.31 -12.05
CA GLY A 414 9.47 10.64 -11.62
C GLY A 414 8.46 10.64 -10.48
N PHE A 415 8.01 9.48 -9.96
CA PHE A 415 7.24 9.46 -8.72
C PHE A 415 8.16 9.82 -7.54
N PRO A 416 7.90 10.93 -6.83
CA PRO A 416 8.81 11.39 -5.79
C PRO A 416 8.69 10.57 -4.52
N ASP A 417 9.77 10.50 -3.77
CA ASP A 417 9.74 9.98 -2.41
C ASP A 417 9.14 11.02 -1.46
N VAL A 418 7.81 11.10 -1.43
CA VAL A 418 7.04 12.04 -0.60
C VAL A 418 7.29 11.88 0.92
N LEU A 419 8.00 10.83 1.34
CA LEU A 419 8.34 10.58 2.75
C LEU A 419 9.82 10.82 3.06
N ALA A 420 10.64 11.28 2.10
CA ALA A 420 12.08 11.46 2.25
C ALA A 420 12.44 12.35 3.45
N ARG A 421 11.76 13.50 3.60
CA ARG A 421 12.01 14.46 4.69
C ARG A 421 11.79 13.84 6.07
N HIS A 422 10.74 13.03 6.21
CA HIS A 422 10.43 12.32 7.46
C HIS A 422 11.45 11.23 7.78
N ARG A 423 11.94 10.49 6.76
CA ARG A 423 13.02 9.51 6.95
C ARG A 423 14.33 10.19 7.38
N ALA A 424 14.64 11.35 6.82
CA ALA A 424 15.81 12.14 7.20
C ALA A 424 15.72 12.59 8.67
N ALA A 425 14.61 13.22 9.06
CA ALA A 425 14.37 13.65 10.45
C ALA A 425 14.42 12.48 11.45
N ARG A 426 13.90 11.30 11.07
CA ARG A 426 14.04 10.08 11.87
C ARG A 426 15.50 9.64 11.97
N GLY A 427 16.22 9.59 10.85
CA GLY A 427 17.61 9.15 10.77
C GLY A 427 18.54 9.96 11.66
N GLU A 428 18.38 11.27 11.66
CA GLU A 428 19.20 12.23 12.42
C GLU A 428 19.25 11.93 13.93
N HIS A 429 18.14 11.46 14.52
CA HIS A 429 18.02 11.35 15.98
C HIS A 429 17.91 9.92 16.50
N ARG A 430 17.67 8.93 15.63
CA ARG A 430 17.38 7.55 16.03
C ARG A 430 18.59 6.84 16.63
N GLU A 431 19.78 7.00 16.05
CA GLU A 431 20.99 6.34 16.55
C GLU A 431 21.37 6.84 17.94
N ALA A 432 21.33 8.16 18.15
CA ALA A 432 21.57 8.77 19.46
C ALA A 432 20.58 8.25 20.52
N MET A 433 19.28 8.16 20.18
CA MET A 433 18.27 7.58 21.08
C MET A 433 18.57 6.12 21.41
N LEU A 434 18.91 5.29 20.43
CA LEU A 434 19.22 3.87 20.65
C LEU A 434 20.46 3.69 21.53
N SER A 435 21.49 4.50 21.31
CA SER A 435 22.70 4.49 22.13
C SER A 435 22.36 4.84 23.59
N GLU A 436 21.59 5.89 23.81
CA GLU A 436 21.21 6.33 25.16
C GLU A 436 20.26 5.34 25.85
N LEU A 437 19.32 4.73 25.13
CA LEU A 437 18.45 3.67 25.67
C LEU A 437 19.25 2.44 26.11
N SER A 438 20.32 2.10 25.38
CA SER A 438 21.15 0.94 25.72
C SER A 438 22.02 1.14 26.96
N THR A 439 22.41 2.38 27.27
CA THR A 439 23.25 2.71 28.42
C THR A 439 22.46 3.15 29.64
N ALA A 440 21.43 3.98 29.46
CA ALA A 440 20.67 4.59 30.56
C ALA A 440 19.31 3.94 30.82
N GLY A 441 18.91 2.96 30.00
CA GLY A 441 17.63 2.27 30.13
C GLY A 441 16.45 3.02 29.52
N TRP A 442 15.24 2.50 29.76
CA TRP A 442 13.99 3.03 29.20
C TRP A 442 13.51 4.27 29.97
N PRO A 443 12.98 5.31 29.30
CA PRO A 443 12.41 6.46 30.00
C PRO A 443 11.16 6.05 30.77
N LYS A 444 10.82 6.78 31.84
CA LYS A 444 9.59 6.52 32.61
C LYS A 444 8.33 6.53 31.74
N SER A 445 8.25 7.38 30.72
CA SER A 445 7.14 7.40 29.76
C SER A 445 6.99 6.13 28.91
N ALA A 446 8.04 5.30 28.82
CA ALA A 446 7.98 4.01 28.15
C ALA A 446 7.45 2.89 29.06
N CYS A 447 7.64 3.03 30.36
CA CYS A 447 7.22 2.09 31.40
C CYS A 447 5.90 2.59 32.00
N LEU A 448 4.77 2.00 31.60
CA LEU A 448 3.47 2.38 32.17
C LEU A 448 3.47 2.14 33.68
N GLY A 449 2.93 3.07 34.45
CA GLY A 449 2.66 2.89 35.88
C GLY A 449 1.61 1.81 36.13
N GLU A 450 1.47 1.36 37.38
CA GLU A 450 0.56 0.25 37.76
C GLU A 450 -0.91 0.48 37.38
N GLU A 451 -1.31 1.74 37.17
CA GLU A 451 -2.71 2.14 36.94
C GLU A 451 -3.18 2.06 35.47
N GLU A 452 -2.29 1.98 34.48
CA GLU A 452 -2.69 1.84 33.07
C GLU A 452 -2.80 0.37 32.62
N LYS A 453 -3.88 0.07 31.90
CA LYS A 453 -4.28 -1.29 31.50
C LYS A 453 -3.21 -2.02 30.68
N ARG A 454 -2.45 -2.89 31.36
CA ARG A 454 -1.64 -4.03 30.86
C ARG A 454 -0.54 -3.66 29.85
N PRO A 455 0.67 -3.31 30.31
CA PRO A 455 1.84 -3.27 29.43
C PRO A 455 2.14 -4.66 28.86
N ASP A 456 2.53 -4.71 27.58
CA ASP A 456 2.93 -5.95 26.92
C ASP A 456 4.42 -6.22 27.23
N ALA A 457 4.80 -7.50 27.39
CA ALA A 457 6.18 -7.89 27.65
C ALA A 457 6.93 -8.15 26.34
N CYS A 458 8.19 -7.71 26.27
CA CYS A 458 9.07 -8.07 25.17
C CYS A 458 9.34 -9.58 25.17
N GLN A 459 9.16 -10.24 24.02
CA GLN A 459 9.38 -11.68 23.87
C GLN A 459 10.84 -12.13 24.07
N THR A 460 11.81 -11.20 24.05
CA THR A 460 13.24 -11.53 24.20
C THR A 460 13.81 -11.15 25.55
N CYS A 461 13.58 -9.92 26.03
CA CYS A 461 14.14 -9.46 27.30
C CYS A 461 13.09 -9.30 28.42
N SER A 462 11.84 -9.65 28.17
CA SER A 462 10.72 -9.61 29.13
C SER A 462 10.38 -8.23 29.71
N VAL A 463 11.06 -7.16 29.27
CA VAL A 463 10.74 -5.78 29.68
C VAL A 463 9.30 -5.44 29.30
N ARG A 464 8.57 -4.85 30.24
CA ARG A 464 7.18 -4.42 30.06
C ARG A 464 7.15 -2.98 29.57
N LEU A 465 6.58 -2.76 28.40
CA LEU A 465 6.55 -1.45 27.76
C LEU A 465 5.17 -1.15 27.20
N SER A 466 4.89 0.13 26.96
CA SER A 466 3.69 0.52 26.21
C SER A 466 3.81 0.05 24.74
N LYS A 467 2.65 -0.10 24.06
CA LYS A 467 2.58 -0.50 22.64
C LYS A 467 3.33 0.45 21.69
N LEU A 468 3.62 1.68 22.13
CA LEU A 468 4.46 2.61 21.38
C LEU A 468 5.87 2.05 21.17
N TRP A 469 6.44 1.37 22.17
CA TRP A 469 7.83 0.89 22.18
C TRP A 469 8.00 -0.57 21.76
N LEU A 470 6.87 -1.25 21.51
CA LEU A 470 6.84 -2.64 21.05
C LEU A 470 6.39 -2.70 19.60
N HIS A 471 7.05 -3.54 18.80
CA HIS A 471 6.59 -3.92 17.48
C HIS A 471 6.46 -5.45 17.43
N ARG A 472 5.24 -5.95 17.25
CA ARG A 472 4.93 -7.40 17.21
C ARG A 472 5.53 -8.19 18.39
N GLY A 473 5.48 -7.61 19.59
CA GLY A 473 6.02 -8.22 20.81
C GLY A 473 7.53 -8.05 21.02
N GLN A 474 8.24 -7.35 20.14
CA GLN A 474 9.66 -7.05 20.28
C GLN A 474 9.87 -5.59 20.72
N CYS A 475 10.72 -5.35 21.73
CA CYS A 475 11.14 -3.98 22.06
C CYS A 475 12.18 -3.49 21.05
N LEU A 476 12.26 -2.16 20.90
CA LEU A 476 13.14 -1.49 19.94
C LEU A 476 14.62 -1.93 20.03
N LEU A 477 15.16 -2.10 21.25
CA LEU A 477 16.54 -2.51 21.46
C LEU A 477 16.79 -3.96 21.00
N CYS A 478 15.92 -4.89 21.38
CA CYS A 478 16.06 -6.28 20.94
C CYS A 478 15.79 -6.45 19.44
N GLU A 479 14.86 -5.67 18.87
CA GLU A 479 14.64 -5.64 17.42
C GLU A 479 15.91 -5.22 16.69
N THR A 480 16.52 -4.11 17.12
CA THR A 480 17.77 -3.58 16.55
C THR A 480 18.92 -4.59 16.69
N LYS A 481 19.07 -5.19 17.88
CA LYS A 481 20.10 -6.21 18.14
C LYS A 481 19.94 -7.44 17.27
N LEU A 482 18.72 -7.92 17.06
CA LEU A 482 18.49 -9.09 16.19
C LEU A 482 18.79 -8.74 14.73
N ARG A 483 18.38 -7.56 14.26
CA ARG A 483 18.68 -7.09 12.90
C ARG A 483 20.18 -6.96 12.64
N SER A 484 20.94 -6.38 13.57
CA SER A 484 22.40 -6.25 13.44
C SER A 484 23.13 -7.60 13.45
N GLN A 485 22.52 -8.64 14.01
CA GLN A 485 22.99 -10.02 13.95
C GLN A 485 22.60 -10.75 12.66
N GLY A 486 21.95 -10.07 11.69
CA GLY A 486 21.45 -10.71 10.48
C GLY A 486 20.23 -11.60 10.71
N ARG A 487 19.45 -11.34 11.78
CA ARG A 487 18.33 -12.19 12.20
C ARG A 487 17.00 -11.46 12.13
N CYS A 488 15.96 -12.19 11.70
CA CYS A 488 14.59 -11.71 11.75
C CYS A 488 14.12 -11.55 13.22
N PRO A 489 13.64 -10.36 13.63
CA PRO A 489 13.16 -10.15 15.00
C PRO A 489 11.81 -10.83 15.30
N TYR A 490 11.06 -11.29 14.29
CA TYR A 490 9.68 -11.77 14.47
C TYR A 490 9.49 -13.28 14.23
N GLY A 491 10.34 -13.87 13.40
CA GLY A 491 10.15 -15.23 12.89
C GLY A 491 10.99 -16.30 13.60
N GLY A 492 11.95 -15.88 14.43
CA GLY A 492 12.94 -16.78 15.02
C GLY A 492 13.67 -17.60 13.95
N ALA A 493 13.86 -18.90 14.21
CA ALA A 493 14.56 -19.81 13.31
C ALA A 493 13.86 -20.04 11.96
N ARG A 494 12.54 -19.79 11.85
CA ARG A 494 11.79 -19.99 10.60
C ARG A 494 12.14 -19.01 9.48
N CYS A 495 12.81 -17.91 9.81
CA CYS A 495 13.15 -16.85 8.86
C CYS A 495 14.66 -16.63 8.72
N SER A 496 15.50 -17.55 9.20
CA SER A 496 16.96 -17.42 9.12
C SER A 496 17.46 -17.21 7.68
N ARG A 497 16.87 -17.91 6.72
CA ARG A 497 17.22 -17.83 5.28
C ARG A 497 16.47 -16.75 4.50
N SER A 498 15.50 -16.10 5.14
CA SER A 498 14.64 -15.09 4.50
C SER A 498 14.97 -13.66 4.95
N PHE A 499 16.06 -13.50 5.71
CA PHE A 499 16.51 -12.19 6.17
C PHE A 499 17.47 -11.58 5.14
N CYS A 500 17.12 -10.41 4.63
CA CYS A 500 17.95 -9.63 3.73
C CYS A 500 19.03 -8.90 4.54
N PRO A 501 20.33 -9.15 4.31
CA PRO A 501 21.40 -8.44 4.99
C PRO A 501 21.55 -7.00 4.49
N HIS A 502 21.21 -6.71 3.23
CA HIS A 502 21.36 -5.38 2.63
C HIS A 502 20.47 -4.32 3.28
N ASP A 503 19.24 -4.70 3.62
CA ASP A 503 18.22 -3.79 4.18
C ASP A 503 17.88 -4.11 5.64
N SER A 504 18.52 -5.14 6.20
CA SER A 504 18.23 -5.65 7.54
C SER A 504 16.75 -5.98 7.76
N ARG A 505 16.09 -6.60 6.76
CA ARG A 505 14.64 -6.88 6.74
C ARG A 505 14.32 -8.31 6.35
N CYS A 506 13.27 -8.86 6.95
CA CYS A 506 12.77 -10.19 6.62
C CYS A 506 11.76 -10.16 5.47
N ILE A 507 12.05 -10.89 4.39
CA ILE A 507 11.21 -11.04 3.20
C ILE A 507 9.85 -11.63 3.55
N VAL A 508 9.80 -12.56 4.52
CA VAL A 508 8.56 -13.23 4.94
C VAL A 508 7.75 -12.38 5.92
N CYS A 509 8.36 -11.96 7.03
CA CYS A 509 7.64 -11.27 8.10
C CYS A 509 7.30 -9.82 7.74
N GLU A 510 8.17 -9.15 6.98
CA GLU A 510 8.06 -7.73 6.66
C GLU A 510 7.69 -7.49 5.21
N GLN A 511 7.45 -8.56 4.44
CA GLN A 511 6.98 -8.45 3.07
C GLN A 511 8.00 -7.75 2.15
N TRP A 512 9.29 -7.89 2.46
CA TRP A 512 10.38 -7.17 1.80
C TRP A 512 10.81 -7.83 0.48
N SER A 513 11.34 -7.01 -0.43
CA SER A 513 12.06 -7.44 -1.64
C SER A 513 13.41 -6.75 -1.72
N CYS A 514 14.41 -7.44 -2.26
CA CYS A 514 15.74 -6.88 -2.40
C CYS A 514 16.34 -7.24 -3.75
N GLU A 515 16.56 -6.22 -4.57
CA GLU A 515 17.21 -6.34 -5.89
C GLU A 515 18.63 -6.88 -5.76
N ARG A 516 19.38 -6.43 -4.73
CA ARG A 516 20.74 -6.93 -4.44
C ARG A 516 20.77 -8.40 -4.02
N CYS A 517 19.70 -8.90 -3.41
CA CYS A 517 19.56 -10.33 -3.14
C CYS A 517 19.02 -11.10 -4.36
N CYS A 518 18.63 -10.42 -5.44
CA CYS A 518 17.86 -10.99 -6.54
C CYS A 518 16.67 -11.81 -6.04
N LEU A 519 15.99 -11.30 -5.00
CA LEU A 519 14.86 -11.97 -4.37
C LEU A 519 13.74 -10.96 -4.16
N LEU A 520 12.80 -11.05 -5.09
CA LEU A 520 11.58 -10.28 -5.15
C LEU A 520 10.47 -11.12 -4.55
N ARG A 521 9.35 -10.45 -4.29
CA ARG A 521 8.10 -11.09 -3.96
C ARG A 521 7.03 -10.44 -4.86
N GLY A 522 5.95 -11.14 -5.11
CA GLY A 522 4.92 -10.64 -6.00
C GLY A 522 3.74 -11.57 -6.18
N ASP A 523 2.84 -11.19 -7.07
CA ASP A 523 1.83 -12.05 -7.68
C ASP A 523 2.17 -12.37 -9.14
N GLY A 524 1.29 -13.07 -9.85
CA GLY A 524 1.50 -13.41 -11.26
C GLY A 524 1.73 -12.20 -12.17
N GLU A 525 1.13 -11.05 -11.83
CA GLU A 525 1.35 -9.80 -12.56
C GLU A 525 2.79 -9.33 -12.42
N ASP A 526 3.38 -9.35 -11.22
CA ASP A 526 4.79 -8.98 -11.04
C ASP A 526 5.75 -9.90 -11.78
N VAL A 527 5.43 -11.20 -11.84
CA VAL A 527 6.23 -12.18 -12.58
C VAL A 527 6.23 -11.84 -14.07
N TRP A 528 5.04 -11.63 -14.65
CA TRP A 528 4.90 -11.28 -16.07
C TRP A 528 5.71 -10.03 -16.41
N GLN A 529 5.70 -9.04 -15.53
CA GLN A 529 6.43 -7.79 -15.74
C GLN A 529 7.93 -7.90 -15.52
N THR A 530 8.35 -8.63 -14.49
CA THR A 530 9.76 -8.95 -14.26
C THR A 530 10.32 -9.68 -15.47
N ALA A 531 9.58 -10.63 -16.04
CA ALA A 531 9.94 -11.30 -17.27
C ALA A 531 10.01 -10.34 -18.47
N ALA A 532 9.05 -9.43 -18.62
CA ALA A 532 9.05 -8.44 -19.70
C ALA A 532 10.23 -7.46 -19.60
N GLN A 533 10.58 -7.02 -18.39
CA GLN A 533 11.68 -6.07 -18.14
C GLN A 533 13.05 -6.72 -18.27
N HIS A 534 13.24 -7.93 -17.73
CA HIS A 534 14.53 -8.59 -17.69
C HIS A 534 14.78 -9.55 -18.85
N GLN A 535 13.73 -9.96 -19.58
CA GLN A 535 13.80 -10.87 -20.72
C GLN A 535 14.65 -12.12 -20.44
N PRO A 536 14.36 -12.89 -19.37
CA PRO A 536 15.17 -14.04 -19.00
C PRO A 536 15.16 -15.11 -20.10
N ASP A 537 16.28 -15.81 -20.32
CA ASP A 537 16.30 -16.92 -21.29
C ASP A 537 15.33 -18.05 -20.90
N LEU A 538 15.22 -18.31 -19.59
CA LEU A 538 14.43 -19.41 -19.02
C LEU A 538 13.52 -18.92 -17.90
N ILE A 539 12.26 -19.35 -17.90
CA ILE A 539 11.34 -19.11 -16.78
C ILE A 539 11.05 -20.43 -16.08
N PHE A 540 11.21 -20.46 -14.76
CA PHE A 540 10.93 -21.61 -13.91
C PHE A 540 9.78 -21.27 -12.98
N LEU A 541 8.65 -21.95 -13.12
CA LEU A 541 7.47 -21.75 -12.28
C LEU A 541 7.23 -23.00 -11.45
N ASP A 542 7.00 -22.85 -10.15
CA ASP A 542 6.31 -23.91 -9.41
C ASP A 542 4.85 -24.04 -9.86
N PHE A 543 4.29 -25.24 -9.63
CA PHE A 543 2.89 -25.51 -9.95
C PHE A 543 1.95 -25.21 -8.78
N ASP A 544 2.20 -25.79 -7.60
CA ASP A 544 1.23 -25.81 -6.50
C ASP A 544 1.25 -24.45 -5.77
N ARG A 545 0.11 -23.76 -5.69
CA ARG A 545 -0.04 -22.41 -5.10
C ARG A 545 0.76 -21.28 -5.77
N THR A 546 1.50 -21.59 -6.83
CA THR A 546 2.21 -20.63 -7.67
C THR A 546 1.44 -20.43 -8.98
N LEU A 547 1.50 -21.39 -9.91
CA LEU A 547 0.72 -21.34 -11.15
C LEU A 547 -0.74 -21.77 -10.96
N CYS A 548 -1.01 -22.70 -10.04
CA CYS A 548 -2.33 -23.29 -9.84
C CYS A 548 -2.76 -23.27 -8.37
N THR A 549 -4.07 -23.19 -8.09
CA THR A 549 -4.59 -23.21 -6.71
C THR A 549 -4.52 -24.58 -6.00
N THR A 550 -3.91 -25.57 -6.64
CA THR A 550 -3.72 -26.92 -6.09
C THR A 550 -2.89 -26.89 -4.79
N LYS A 551 -3.24 -27.77 -3.84
CA LYS A 551 -2.43 -27.98 -2.64
C LYS A 551 -1.24 -28.87 -2.98
N ALA A 552 -0.09 -28.62 -2.36
CA ALA A 552 1.15 -29.37 -2.55
C ALA A 552 0.93 -30.89 -2.72
N GLY A 553 1.28 -31.41 -3.90
CA GLY A 553 1.23 -32.84 -4.22
C GLY A 553 -0.13 -33.41 -4.63
N ALA A 554 -1.19 -32.59 -4.66
CA ALA A 554 -2.51 -33.04 -5.14
C ALA A 554 -2.57 -33.06 -6.67
N SER A 555 -3.50 -33.84 -7.24
CA SER A 555 -3.76 -33.80 -8.67
C SER A 555 -4.61 -32.58 -9.01
N PRO A 556 -4.27 -31.79 -10.04
CA PRO A 556 -5.13 -30.69 -10.49
C PRO A 556 -6.44 -31.17 -11.14
N LEU A 557 -6.55 -32.47 -11.45
CA LEU A 557 -7.78 -33.09 -11.97
C LEU A 557 -8.80 -33.42 -10.86
N SER A 558 -8.40 -33.29 -9.60
CA SER A 558 -9.23 -33.62 -8.44
C SER A 558 -9.73 -32.37 -7.73
N GLY A 559 -10.90 -31.86 -8.15
CA GLY A 559 -11.56 -30.70 -7.55
C GLY A 559 -11.61 -29.49 -8.49
N ASN A 560 -12.10 -28.37 -7.96
CA ASN A 560 -12.19 -27.11 -8.71
C ASN A 560 -10.93 -26.29 -8.49
N HIS A 561 -9.99 -26.39 -9.42
CA HIS A 561 -8.74 -25.63 -9.43
C HIS A 561 -8.74 -24.59 -10.55
N SER A 562 -7.99 -23.52 -10.34
CA SER A 562 -7.84 -22.42 -11.29
C SER A 562 -6.36 -22.10 -11.47
N LEU A 563 -6.01 -21.62 -12.66
CA LEU A 563 -4.68 -21.11 -12.97
C LEU A 563 -4.63 -19.60 -12.73
N ASP A 564 -3.44 -19.10 -12.38
CA ASP A 564 -3.16 -17.67 -12.38
C ASP A 564 -3.12 -17.14 -13.84
N SER A 565 -3.97 -16.18 -14.16
CA SER A 565 -4.16 -15.71 -15.54
C SER A 565 -2.92 -15.01 -16.12
N ASP A 566 -2.17 -14.29 -15.29
CA ASP A 566 -0.97 -13.57 -15.75
C ASP A 566 0.16 -14.56 -16.02
N LEU A 567 0.29 -15.60 -15.19
CA LEU A 567 1.25 -16.69 -15.43
C LEU A 567 0.86 -17.58 -16.61
N VAL A 568 -0.43 -17.79 -16.87
CA VAL A 568 -0.92 -18.47 -18.09
C VAL A 568 -0.55 -17.67 -19.34
N ALA A 569 -0.76 -16.35 -19.32
CA ALA A 569 -0.37 -15.47 -20.43
C ALA A 569 1.15 -15.52 -20.65
N LEU A 570 1.94 -15.48 -19.57
CA LEU A 570 3.39 -15.64 -19.63
C LEU A 570 3.81 -16.98 -20.26
N CYS A 571 3.13 -18.07 -19.88
CA CYS A 571 3.34 -19.40 -20.47
C CYS A 571 3.02 -19.42 -21.96
N GLY A 572 2.09 -18.61 -22.47
CA GLY A 572 1.77 -18.53 -23.90
C GLY A 572 2.75 -17.67 -24.70
N MET A 573 3.38 -16.69 -24.06
CA MET A 573 4.23 -15.70 -24.74
C MET A 573 5.72 -16.05 -24.71
N HIS A 574 6.20 -16.66 -23.62
CA HIS A 574 7.62 -16.90 -23.44
C HIS A 574 8.09 -18.14 -24.22
N PRO A 575 9.24 -18.11 -24.90
CA PRO A 575 9.70 -19.22 -25.74
C PRO A 575 10.15 -20.45 -24.93
N SER A 576 10.52 -20.29 -23.66
CA SER A 576 11.01 -21.38 -22.82
C SER A 576 10.54 -21.23 -21.37
N VAL A 577 9.55 -22.04 -21.00
CA VAL A 577 9.01 -22.09 -19.63
C VAL A 577 9.07 -23.51 -19.10
N TYR A 578 9.51 -23.66 -17.86
CA TYR A 578 9.61 -24.91 -17.15
C TYR A 578 8.70 -24.87 -15.92
N ILE A 579 7.77 -25.82 -15.84
CA ILE A 579 7.01 -26.05 -14.62
C ILE A 579 7.83 -27.00 -13.74
N VAL A 580 8.49 -26.46 -12.72
CA VAL A 580 9.42 -27.18 -11.85
C VAL A 580 8.74 -27.50 -10.52
N THR A 581 8.30 -28.75 -10.34
CA THR A 581 7.48 -29.14 -9.20
C THR A 581 8.04 -30.34 -8.43
N ARG A 582 7.72 -30.41 -7.12
CA ARG A 582 7.90 -31.63 -6.29
C ARG A 582 6.76 -32.64 -6.47
N ASN A 583 5.67 -32.25 -7.15
CA ASN A 583 4.53 -33.10 -7.38
C ASN A 583 4.93 -34.23 -8.35
N SER A 584 4.66 -35.47 -7.98
CA SER A 584 4.99 -36.65 -8.79
C SER A 584 3.97 -36.92 -9.90
N ARG A 585 2.88 -36.15 -9.94
CA ARG A 585 1.80 -36.25 -10.94
C ARG A 585 2.03 -35.31 -12.12
N SER A 586 3.22 -35.33 -12.71
CA SER A 586 3.57 -34.45 -13.84
C SER A 586 2.66 -34.66 -15.06
N GLU A 587 2.19 -35.89 -15.28
CA GLU A 587 1.23 -36.23 -16.34
C GLU A 587 -0.12 -35.52 -16.16
N ASP A 588 -0.71 -35.59 -14.95
CA ASP A 588 -1.95 -34.90 -14.61
C ASP A 588 -1.80 -33.38 -14.81
N ILE A 589 -0.65 -32.82 -14.42
CA ILE A 589 -0.34 -31.39 -14.57
C ILE A 589 -0.27 -31.01 -16.05
N ALA A 590 0.50 -31.74 -16.86
CA ALA A 590 0.63 -31.46 -18.29
C ALA A 590 -0.73 -31.57 -19.01
N PHE A 591 -1.53 -32.57 -18.65
CA PHE A 591 -2.89 -32.73 -19.19
C PHE A 591 -3.79 -31.54 -18.78
N PHE A 592 -3.78 -31.15 -17.51
CA PHE A 592 -4.58 -30.02 -17.01
C PHE A 592 -4.22 -28.69 -17.70
N LEU A 593 -2.92 -28.43 -17.90
CA LEU A 593 -2.45 -27.24 -18.61
C LEU A 593 -2.91 -27.22 -20.08
N ARG A 594 -2.88 -28.36 -20.76
CA ARG A 594 -3.40 -28.49 -22.13
C ARG A 594 -4.90 -28.21 -22.24
N GLN A 595 -5.69 -28.64 -21.24
CA GLN A 595 -7.12 -28.31 -21.17
C GLN A 595 -7.38 -26.80 -21.02
N HIS A 596 -6.41 -26.06 -20.50
CA HIS A 596 -6.46 -24.60 -20.36
C HIS A 596 -5.75 -23.86 -21.51
N GLY A 597 -5.46 -24.54 -22.62
CA GLY A 597 -4.88 -23.92 -23.82
C GLY A 597 -3.36 -23.67 -23.74
N ILE A 598 -2.67 -24.20 -22.73
CA ILE A 598 -1.21 -24.11 -22.65
C ILE A 598 -0.59 -25.33 -23.34
N SER A 599 0.33 -25.10 -24.28
CA SER A 599 1.07 -26.16 -24.99
C SER A 599 2.14 -26.82 -24.11
N ALA A 600 1.70 -27.57 -23.10
CA ALA A 600 2.55 -28.27 -22.14
C ALA A 600 2.97 -29.67 -22.63
N ARG A 601 4.24 -30.02 -22.41
CA ARG A 601 4.83 -31.35 -22.71
C ARG A 601 5.59 -31.93 -21.52
N LEU A 602 5.76 -33.25 -21.52
CA LEU A 602 6.68 -33.96 -20.61
C LEU A 602 8.06 -34.10 -21.25
N LYS A 603 9.09 -34.38 -20.44
CA LYS A 603 10.46 -34.66 -20.91
C LYS A 603 10.50 -35.85 -21.88
N GLU A 604 9.70 -36.88 -21.62
CA GLU A 604 9.63 -38.12 -22.39
C GLU A 604 9.01 -37.93 -23.78
N ASP A 605 8.27 -36.84 -23.98
CA ASP A 605 7.59 -36.52 -25.25
C ASP A 605 8.56 -35.95 -26.31
N GLN A 606 9.86 -35.79 -26.00
CA GLN A 606 10.82 -35.29 -26.98
C GLN A 606 11.11 -36.35 -28.07
N PRO A 607 10.78 -36.09 -29.35
CA PRO A 607 11.12 -37.01 -30.43
C PRO A 607 12.65 -37.12 -30.53
N ARG A 608 13.17 -38.36 -30.52
CA ARG A 608 14.62 -38.66 -30.65
C ARG A 608 15.22 -38.24 -32.00
N THR A 609 14.44 -37.66 -32.92
CA THR A 609 14.86 -37.31 -34.27
C THR A 609 14.46 -35.87 -34.60
N SER A 610 15.40 -35.12 -35.18
CA SER A 610 15.44 -33.66 -35.24
C SER A 610 14.58 -32.99 -36.31
N GLU A 611 13.60 -33.66 -36.93
CA GLU A 611 13.06 -33.22 -38.23
C GLU A 611 11.60 -32.73 -38.27
N THR A 612 10.89 -32.57 -37.16
CA THR A 612 9.54 -31.95 -37.18
C THR A 612 9.47 -30.64 -36.38
N SER A 613 9.71 -29.53 -37.07
CA SER A 613 9.80 -28.17 -36.54
C SER A 613 8.46 -27.48 -36.23
N GLY A 614 7.31 -28.16 -36.39
CA GLY A 614 6.00 -27.49 -36.43
C GLY A 614 5.27 -27.25 -35.10
N LEU A 615 5.56 -28.01 -34.02
CA LEU A 615 4.75 -28.02 -32.78
C LEU A 615 5.61 -28.19 -31.52
N ARG A 616 6.72 -27.46 -31.39
CA ARG A 616 7.46 -27.43 -30.12
C ARG A 616 6.64 -26.66 -29.09
N GLY A 617 5.97 -27.38 -28.19
CA GLY A 617 5.38 -26.78 -27.00
C GLY A 617 6.43 -25.95 -26.24
N ASN A 618 6.08 -24.74 -25.83
CA ASN A 618 6.99 -23.81 -25.16
C ASN A 618 7.04 -24.03 -23.64
N VAL A 619 6.16 -24.89 -23.09
CA VAL A 619 6.09 -25.21 -21.66
C VAL A 619 6.46 -26.67 -21.41
N GLU A 620 7.44 -26.90 -20.54
CA GLU A 620 7.89 -28.24 -20.16
C GLU A 620 7.65 -28.53 -18.68
N VAL A 621 6.94 -29.62 -18.37
CA VAL A 621 6.61 -30.01 -17.00
C VAL A 621 7.65 -30.99 -16.47
N ARG A 622 8.32 -30.63 -15.38
CA ARG A 622 9.47 -31.35 -14.81
C ARG A 622 9.25 -31.62 -13.33
N SER A 623 9.18 -32.90 -12.97
CA SER A 623 9.06 -33.34 -11.58
C SER A 623 10.43 -33.65 -11.02
N ILE A 624 10.94 -32.80 -10.12
CA ILE A 624 12.30 -32.96 -9.58
C ILE A 624 12.48 -34.29 -8.83
N LYS A 625 11.38 -34.81 -8.24
CA LYS A 625 11.40 -36.11 -7.55
C LYS A 625 11.59 -37.27 -8.52
N ARG A 626 10.88 -37.27 -9.66
CA ARG A 626 11.03 -38.30 -10.69
C ARG A 626 12.40 -38.25 -11.34
N GLU A 627 12.99 -37.06 -11.42
CA GLU A 627 14.31 -36.84 -12.02
C GLU A 627 15.47 -36.99 -11.03
N GLY A 628 15.21 -37.36 -9.78
CA GLY A 628 16.25 -37.64 -8.78
C GLY A 628 16.98 -36.40 -8.24
N PHE A 629 16.46 -35.19 -8.47
CA PHE A 629 17.03 -33.97 -7.91
C PHE A 629 16.60 -33.78 -6.45
N ARG A 630 17.55 -33.37 -5.61
CA ARG A 630 17.30 -33.11 -4.18
C ARG A 630 16.48 -31.84 -3.96
N SER A 631 16.59 -30.87 -4.85
CA SER A 631 15.92 -29.57 -4.77
C SER A 631 15.67 -28.96 -6.14
N LYS A 632 14.78 -27.96 -6.18
CA LYS A 632 14.49 -27.20 -7.42
C LYS A 632 15.68 -26.37 -7.86
N VAL A 633 16.43 -25.79 -6.92
CA VAL A 633 17.61 -24.97 -7.23
C VAL A 633 18.66 -25.80 -7.98
N MET A 634 18.96 -27.02 -7.51
CA MET A 634 19.94 -27.87 -8.20
C MET A 634 19.51 -28.21 -9.64
N PHE A 635 18.21 -28.46 -9.85
CA PHE A 635 17.65 -28.67 -11.17
C PHE A 635 17.79 -27.43 -12.08
N ILE A 636 17.45 -26.26 -11.54
CA ILE A 636 17.52 -24.97 -12.25
C ILE A 636 18.96 -24.61 -12.63
N LEU A 637 19.90 -24.78 -11.70
CA LEU A 637 21.32 -24.52 -11.94
C LEU A 637 21.88 -25.44 -13.04
N GLN A 638 21.49 -26.72 -13.04
CA GLN A 638 21.86 -27.65 -14.11
C GLN A 638 21.32 -27.19 -15.47
N LEU A 639 20.04 -26.82 -15.56
CA LEU A 639 19.46 -26.34 -16.82
C LEU A 639 20.10 -25.04 -17.33
N LEU A 640 20.41 -24.11 -16.43
CA LEU A 640 21.15 -22.89 -16.79
C LEU A 640 22.56 -23.20 -17.29
N ALA A 641 23.24 -24.19 -16.71
CA ALA A 641 24.55 -24.63 -17.16
C ALA A 641 24.48 -25.32 -18.53
N ASP A 642 23.50 -26.20 -18.74
CA ASP A 642 23.29 -26.91 -20.01
C ASP A 642 23.00 -25.93 -21.15
N CYS A 643 22.24 -24.86 -20.88
CA CYS A 643 21.94 -23.81 -21.88
C CYS A 643 23.15 -22.94 -22.24
N ASN A 644 24.22 -22.95 -21.44
CA ASN A 644 25.44 -22.18 -21.72
C ASN A 644 26.38 -22.89 -22.70
N VAL A 645 26.19 -24.18 -22.96
CA VAL A 645 27.10 -24.94 -23.83
C VAL A 645 27.06 -24.35 -25.24
N GLY A 646 28.16 -23.72 -25.65
CA GLY A 646 28.29 -23.08 -26.97
C GLY A 646 27.77 -21.63 -27.05
N ARG A 647 27.44 -20.98 -25.94
CA ARG A 647 27.08 -19.56 -25.89
C ARG A 647 28.20 -18.71 -25.27
N GLU A 648 28.44 -17.54 -25.84
CA GLU A 648 29.34 -16.53 -25.25
C GLU A 648 28.67 -15.85 -24.04
N GLU A 649 27.39 -15.48 -24.18
CA GLU A 649 26.60 -14.92 -23.09
C GLU A 649 25.98 -16.04 -22.25
N LYS A 650 26.16 -15.93 -20.93
CA LYS A 650 25.60 -16.90 -19.99
C LYS A 650 24.08 -16.70 -19.88
N ALA A 651 23.33 -17.78 -20.02
CA ALA A 651 21.88 -17.82 -19.87
C ALA A 651 21.44 -17.26 -18.51
N THR A 652 20.32 -16.54 -18.57
CA THR A 652 19.63 -15.89 -17.47
C THR A 652 18.31 -16.61 -17.15
N GLY A 653 17.81 -16.46 -15.93
CA GLY A 653 16.59 -17.13 -15.48
C GLY A 653 15.73 -16.32 -14.52
N LEU A 654 14.44 -16.66 -14.49
CA LEU A 654 13.48 -16.21 -13.48
C LEU A 654 12.86 -17.42 -12.77
N PHE A 655 13.10 -17.57 -11.47
CA PHE A 655 12.57 -18.65 -10.65
C PHE A 655 11.45 -18.18 -9.72
N VAL A 656 10.26 -18.75 -9.87
CA VAL A 656 9.06 -18.36 -9.15
C VAL A 656 8.52 -19.51 -8.29
N ASP A 657 8.35 -19.27 -6.99
CA ASP A 657 7.90 -20.29 -6.03
C ASP A 657 7.27 -19.65 -4.78
N ASP A 658 6.10 -20.14 -4.33
CA ASP A 658 5.43 -19.63 -3.14
C ASP A 658 6.18 -19.97 -1.83
N ASP A 659 6.96 -21.08 -1.84
CA ASP A 659 7.79 -21.50 -0.73
C ASP A 659 9.18 -20.84 -0.79
N ILE A 660 9.36 -19.85 0.09
CA ILE A 660 10.63 -19.15 0.28
C ILE A 660 11.82 -20.08 0.52
N LYS A 661 11.61 -21.29 1.06
CA LYS A 661 12.68 -22.25 1.31
C LYS A 661 13.28 -22.78 0.01
N GLU A 662 12.47 -22.94 -1.03
CA GLU A 662 12.94 -23.35 -2.35
C GLU A 662 13.75 -22.22 -3.00
N LEU A 663 13.34 -20.96 -2.80
CA LEU A 663 14.06 -19.82 -3.33
C LEU A 663 15.38 -19.54 -2.59
N THR A 664 15.47 -19.88 -1.30
CA THR A 664 16.60 -19.51 -0.41
C THR A 664 17.46 -20.69 0.03
N GLU A 665 17.55 -21.72 -0.81
CA GLU A 665 18.48 -22.83 -0.54
C GLU A 665 19.93 -22.33 -0.48
N ASP A 666 20.68 -22.80 0.50
CA ASP A 666 22.04 -22.35 0.73
C ASP A 666 23.01 -23.30 0.02
N CYS A 667 23.43 -22.92 -1.18
CA CYS A 667 24.50 -23.60 -1.91
C CYS A 667 25.37 -22.57 -2.64
N GLU A 668 26.67 -22.84 -2.70
CA GLU A 668 27.68 -21.94 -3.26
C GLU A 668 27.38 -21.58 -4.72
N ALA A 669 26.96 -22.56 -5.51
CA ALA A 669 26.59 -22.37 -6.92
C ALA A 669 25.40 -21.40 -7.11
N LEU A 670 24.41 -21.41 -6.20
CA LEU A 670 23.32 -20.44 -6.26
C LEU A 670 23.87 -19.03 -5.97
N GLN A 671 24.73 -18.88 -4.96
CA GLN A 671 25.28 -17.57 -4.61
C GLN A 671 26.10 -16.98 -5.77
N GLU A 672 26.88 -17.79 -6.48
CA GLU A 672 27.63 -17.35 -7.67
C GLU A 672 26.68 -16.83 -8.78
N VAL A 673 25.63 -17.59 -9.09
CA VAL A 673 24.65 -17.21 -10.12
C VAL A 673 23.90 -15.93 -9.71
N LEU A 674 23.51 -15.81 -8.44
CA LEU A 674 22.85 -14.60 -7.92
C LEU A 674 23.78 -13.38 -7.95
N ALA A 675 25.04 -13.53 -7.52
CA ALA A 675 26.02 -12.44 -7.53
C ALA A 675 26.30 -11.91 -8.95
N SER A 676 26.20 -12.78 -9.96
CA SER A 676 26.30 -12.40 -11.38
C SER A 676 25.02 -11.79 -11.96
N GLY A 677 23.92 -11.71 -11.19
CA GLY A 677 22.62 -11.23 -11.66
C GLY A 677 21.92 -12.16 -12.66
N ARG A 678 22.41 -13.38 -12.85
CA ARG A 678 21.90 -14.34 -13.85
C ARG A 678 20.60 -15.01 -13.46
N LEU A 679 20.20 -14.97 -12.18
CA LEU A 679 18.96 -15.57 -11.73
C LEU A 679 18.21 -14.59 -10.84
N LEU A 680 17.00 -14.23 -11.24
CA LEU A 680 16.04 -13.55 -10.39
C LEU A 680 15.13 -14.57 -9.74
N ARG A 681 14.79 -14.34 -8.47
CA ARG A 681 13.88 -15.18 -7.70
C ARG A 681 12.67 -14.35 -7.28
N LEU A 682 11.48 -14.90 -7.42
CA LEU A 682 10.24 -14.21 -7.07
C LEU A 682 9.33 -15.14 -6.24
N ARG A 683 8.87 -14.65 -5.10
CA ARG A 683 7.97 -15.37 -4.20
C ARG A 683 6.52 -14.94 -4.29
#